data_AF-A0A8T3CLJ4-F1
#
_entry.id   AF-A0A8T3CLJ4-F1
#
_cell.length_a   1.000
_cell.length_b   1.000
_cell.length_c   1.000
_cell.angle_alpha   90.00
_cell.angle_beta   90.00
_cell.angle_gamma   90.00
#
_symmetry.space_group_name_H-M   'P 1'
#
loop_
_entity.id
_entity.type
_entity.pdbx_description
1 polymer ?
#
loop_
_entity_poly.entity_id
_entity_poly.type
_entity_poly.pdbx_seq_one_letter_code
_entity_poly.pdbx_strand_id
1 'polypeptide(L)'
;MTERSKHINIPMAEYASSNGASGGQGANVKSPHGSTVSFHNIHYSVDLKSGPVCKRKVTTKEILVDLNGLMKPGLNAILGATGSGKSSFLDVLAARKDPSGLSGEVLIDGAPQPPNFKCLSGYVVQDDVVMGTLTVRENFRFSAALRLPTSVSEREKEEKVNNLIKQLGLTKVADSKVGTQMIRGISGGERKRTNIGMELIIDPSVLFLDEPTTGLDASTANSVLLLLKRMANHGRTIIMSIHQPRYSIYRLFDSLTLLVSGKQVYHGPAQDALDYFANIGYACEAHNNPADFFLDVINGDSTAVAFSKMQNSEEPDFEEKGKNRQSIEDRLVEEYRKCENYRNTQAELERIVKGKDHTTRPKSRTITYNTSFAHQFKWVLKRTFRNLMLNPQTSVAQVAVTVFLALIVGAIFFGVKDDQSGMQNRMGALFFITTNQCFGSLSAAELFITERKLFVHEYISGYYRVSVYFLSKILSDIITLRTIPAIVFSCVAYFMIGFKATVSAFFIFMVSVALVAYAATAMTMAISADQTVVAVANIFMTISFVFMMIFSGLLVNLPSIMDWLAWFQYLSIPRYGLTALQINEFVGLKFCENLPVRPTMLPGINCTIEAPGLMCTGEQFLDNQGITYTTWGLWQNHVALIIMTVIFLLIAYLKLRFIKKFT
;
A
#
# COMPACT_ATOMS: atom_id res chain seq x y z
N MET A 1 -31.22 -42.67 -13.84
CA MET A 1 -31.48 -41.53 -14.74
C MET A 1 -30.20 -40.72 -14.87
N THR A 2 -29.60 -40.81 -16.04
CA THR A 2 -28.28 -40.29 -16.43
C THR A 2 -28.41 -38.83 -16.86
N GLU A 3 -27.87 -37.89 -16.09
CA GLU A 3 -27.75 -36.49 -16.53
C GLU A 3 -26.30 -36.21 -16.96
N ARG A 4 -26.12 -36.10 -18.28
CA ARG A 4 -24.88 -35.73 -18.96
C ARG A 4 -24.48 -34.30 -18.56
N SER A 5 -23.31 -34.16 -17.95
CA SER A 5 -22.60 -32.90 -17.79
C SER A 5 -22.24 -32.32 -19.16
N LYS A 6 -22.86 -31.17 -19.50
CA LYS A 6 -22.54 -30.39 -20.71
C LYS A 6 -21.17 -29.75 -20.53
N HIS A 7 -20.16 -30.32 -21.21
CA HIS A 7 -18.90 -29.64 -21.48
C HIS A 7 -19.19 -28.36 -22.29
N ILE A 8 -18.91 -27.19 -21.71
CA ILE A 8 -18.90 -25.92 -22.44
C ILE A 8 -17.57 -25.86 -23.19
N ASN A 9 -17.56 -26.41 -24.41
CA ASN A 9 -16.58 -26.04 -25.41
C ASN A 9 -16.82 -24.59 -25.79
N ILE A 10 -15.82 -23.73 -25.59
CA ILE A 10 -15.81 -22.37 -26.13
C ILE A 10 -15.11 -22.48 -27.49
N PRO A 11 -15.82 -22.40 -28.63
CA PRO A 11 -15.16 -22.24 -29.91
C PRO A 11 -14.73 -20.77 -30.02
N MET A 12 -13.43 -20.52 -30.16
CA MET A 12 -12.96 -19.24 -30.67
C MET A 12 -12.70 -19.38 -32.16
N ALA A 13 -13.26 -18.44 -32.93
CA ALA A 13 -13.16 -18.38 -34.38
C ALA A 13 -11.70 -18.39 -34.86
N GLU A 14 -11.43 -19.24 -35.84
CA GLU A 14 -10.20 -19.19 -36.64
C GLU A 14 -10.12 -17.83 -37.33
N TYR A 15 -9.00 -17.14 -37.16
CA TYR A 15 -8.66 -15.98 -37.96
C TYR A 15 -8.36 -16.44 -39.39
N ALA A 16 -9.36 -16.34 -40.27
CA ALA A 16 -9.14 -16.40 -41.70
C ALA A 16 -8.41 -15.13 -42.16
N SER A 17 -7.19 -15.29 -42.66
CA SER A 17 -6.45 -14.27 -43.40
C SER A 17 -7.18 -13.98 -44.72
N SER A 18 -7.99 -12.91 -44.74
CA SER A 18 -8.53 -12.37 -45.98
C SER A 18 -7.48 -11.46 -46.63
N ASN A 19 -6.84 -11.98 -47.68
CA ASN A 19 -6.03 -11.19 -48.60
C ASN A 19 -6.96 -10.26 -49.40
N GLY A 20 -6.97 -8.98 -49.05
CA GLY A 20 -7.55 -7.90 -49.84
C GLY A 20 -6.48 -6.84 -50.12
N ALA A 21 -6.06 -6.75 -51.39
CA ALA A 21 -5.07 -5.79 -51.85
C ALA A 21 -5.58 -4.35 -51.75
N SER A 22 -4.81 -3.46 -51.10
CA SER A 22 -4.63 -2.07 -51.51
C SER A 22 -3.42 -1.47 -50.77
N GLY A 23 -2.52 -0.86 -51.53
CA GLY A 23 -1.22 -0.41 -51.07
C GLY A 23 -1.29 0.78 -50.10
N GLY A 24 -0.61 0.63 -48.97
CA GLY A 24 -0.26 1.70 -48.04
C GLY A 24 0.87 1.19 -47.16
N GLN A 25 2.03 1.86 -47.18
CA GLN A 25 3.26 1.46 -46.49
C GLN A 25 2.98 1.18 -45.00
N GLY A 26 3.08 -0.10 -44.64
CA GLY A 26 2.76 -0.60 -43.30
C GLY A 26 3.81 -0.21 -42.27
N ALA A 27 3.36 0.41 -41.18
CA ALA A 27 4.07 0.35 -39.91
C ALA A 27 4.09 -1.11 -39.46
N ASN A 28 5.27 -1.71 -39.48
CA ASN A 28 5.51 -3.09 -39.10
C ASN A 28 5.16 -3.26 -37.62
N VAL A 29 3.98 -3.79 -37.30
CA VAL A 29 3.56 -4.14 -35.94
C VAL A 29 4.44 -5.32 -35.51
N LYS A 30 5.57 -5.03 -34.85
CA LYS A 30 6.45 -6.05 -34.29
C LYS A 30 5.64 -6.91 -33.32
N SER A 31 5.49 -8.20 -33.63
CA SER A 31 5.03 -9.20 -32.67
C SER A 31 5.90 -9.10 -31.40
N PRO A 32 5.33 -9.16 -30.19
CA PRO A 32 6.11 -9.10 -28.97
C PRO A 32 7.07 -10.31 -28.93
N HIS A 33 8.36 -10.06 -29.14
CA HIS A 33 9.42 -11.04 -28.93
C HIS A 33 9.70 -11.12 -27.42
N GLY A 34 9.59 -12.31 -26.83
CA GLY A 34 9.96 -12.54 -25.44
C GLY A 34 11.45 -12.42 -25.23
N SER A 35 11.83 -12.04 -24.02
CA SER A 35 13.22 -11.85 -23.63
C SER A 35 13.75 -13.06 -22.89
N THR A 36 14.99 -13.45 -23.15
CA THR A 36 15.68 -14.47 -22.37
C THR A 36 16.21 -13.85 -21.07
N VAL A 37 15.84 -14.43 -19.93
CA VAL A 37 16.34 -14.01 -18.62
C VAL A 37 17.47 -14.95 -18.21
N SER A 38 18.68 -14.44 -18.02
CA SER A 38 19.82 -15.22 -17.52
C SER A 38 20.26 -14.71 -16.16
N PHE A 39 20.61 -15.60 -15.25
CA PHE A 39 21.05 -15.28 -13.89
C PHE A 39 22.34 -16.03 -13.57
N HIS A 40 23.31 -15.30 -13.01
CA HIS A 40 24.69 -15.74 -12.86
C HIS A 40 25.14 -15.52 -11.42
N ASN A 41 25.58 -16.60 -10.77
CA ASN A 41 26.11 -16.66 -9.41
C ASN A 41 25.27 -15.85 -8.41
N ILE A 42 23.96 -16.06 -8.41
CA ILE A 42 23.06 -15.33 -7.52
C ILE A 42 23.23 -15.87 -6.10
N HIS A 43 23.67 -15.00 -5.17
CA HIS A 43 23.55 -15.22 -3.74
C HIS A 43 22.73 -14.12 -3.10
N TYR A 44 21.96 -14.48 -2.07
CA TYR A 44 21.18 -13.52 -1.31
C TYR A 44 21.21 -13.84 0.18
N SER A 45 21.62 -12.87 0.98
CA SER A 45 21.65 -12.96 2.44
C SER A 45 20.82 -11.87 3.10
N VAL A 46 20.23 -12.21 4.25
CA VAL A 46 19.39 -11.30 5.03
C VAL A 46 19.91 -11.22 6.46
N ASP A 47 20.10 -9.99 6.93
CA ASP A 47 20.47 -9.73 8.31
C ASP A 47 19.24 -9.81 9.23
N LEU A 48 19.17 -10.87 10.03
CA LEU A 48 18.17 -11.05 11.07
C LEU A 48 18.62 -10.33 12.33
N LYS A 49 17.79 -9.41 12.82
CA LYS A 49 18.03 -8.68 14.08
C LYS A 49 17.19 -9.32 15.18
N SER A 50 17.85 -9.94 16.16
CA SER A 50 17.21 -10.60 17.29
C SER A 50 17.63 -9.95 18.62
N GLY A 51 16.67 -9.81 19.54
CA GLY A 51 16.89 -9.26 20.89
C GLY A 51 16.27 -7.87 21.12
N PRO A 52 16.20 -7.42 22.39
CA PRO A 52 15.67 -6.11 22.75
C PRO A 52 16.51 -4.97 22.13
N VAL A 53 15.91 -3.80 21.94
CA VAL A 53 16.49 -2.65 21.20
C VAL A 53 17.92 -2.30 21.65
N CYS A 54 18.24 -2.48 22.94
CA CYS A 54 19.56 -2.18 23.52
C CYS A 54 20.61 -3.30 23.39
N LYS A 55 20.26 -4.53 22.98
CA LYS A 55 21.19 -5.66 22.79
C LYS A 55 20.85 -6.46 21.53
N ARG A 56 20.76 -5.78 20.38
CA ARG A 56 20.47 -6.45 19.09
C ARG A 56 21.66 -7.27 18.62
N LYS A 57 21.51 -8.60 18.61
CA LYS A 57 22.40 -9.50 17.88
C LYS A 57 21.97 -9.50 16.42
N VAL A 58 22.91 -9.22 15.53
CA VAL A 58 22.70 -9.32 14.07
C VAL A 58 23.27 -10.67 13.63
N THR A 59 22.43 -11.51 13.04
CA THR A 59 22.85 -12.79 12.46
C THR A 59 22.46 -12.78 11.00
N THR A 60 23.45 -12.92 10.12
CA THR A 60 23.24 -13.01 8.68
C THR A 60 22.81 -14.43 8.33
N LYS A 61 21.66 -14.57 7.67
CA LYS A 61 21.15 -15.84 7.16
C LYS A 61 21.21 -15.83 5.64
N GLU A 62 21.90 -16.81 5.07
CA GLU A 62 21.87 -17.03 3.62
C GLU A 62 20.51 -17.62 3.21
N ILE A 63 19.90 -17.03 2.19
CA ILE A 63 18.58 -17.40 1.67
C ILE A 63 18.71 -18.04 0.29
N LEU A 64 19.62 -17.55 -0.56
CA LEU A 64 19.92 -18.09 -1.89
C LEU A 64 21.43 -18.29 -2.02
N VAL A 65 21.84 -19.42 -2.60
CA VAL A 65 23.24 -19.82 -2.70
C VAL A 65 23.54 -20.29 -4.12
N ASP A 66 24.40 -19.53 -4.82
CA ASP A 66 25.00 -19.88 -6.11
C ASP A 66 24.01 -20.39 -7.17
N LEU A 67 22.94 -19.62 -7.42
CA LEU A 67 21.96 -19.98 -8.45
C LEU A 67 22.44 -19.50 -9.83
N ASN A 68 22.41 -20.42 -10.80
CA ASN A 68 22.82 -20.20 -12.18
C ASN A 68 21.76 -20.77 -13.13
N GLY A 69 21.47 -20.08 -14.23
CA GLY A 69 20.51 -20.59 -15.20
C GLY A 69 19.97 -19.57 -16.19
N LEU A 70 19.15 -20.08 -17.10
CA LEU A 70 18.53 -19.32 -18.18
C LEU A 70 17.06 -19.68 -18.35
N MET A 71 16.22 -18.68 -18.57
CA MET A 71 14.79 -18.82 -18.77
C MET A 71 14.43 -18.17 -20.11
N LYS A 72 14.19 -19.03 -21.10
CA LYS A 72 13.84 -18.66 -22.48
C LYS A 72 12.34 -18.34 -22.60
N PRO A 73 11.90 -17.72 -23.71
CA PRO A 73 10.47 -17.54 -24.00
C PRO A 73 9.72 -18.87 -23.90
N GLY A 74 8.66 -18.89 -23.10
CA GLY A 74 8.05 -20.13 -22.62
C GLY A 74 7.49 -19.99 -21.21
N LEU A 75 6.95 -21.08 -20.69
CA LEU A 75 6.41 -21.21 -19.33
C LEU A 75 7.45 -21.86 -18.42
N ASN A 76 8.15 -21.01 -17.65
CA ASN A 76 9.23 -21.41 -16.74
C ASN A 76 8.68 -21.51 -15.30
N ALA A 77 8.79 -22.68 -14.68
CA ALA A 77 8.28 -22.95 -13.34
C ALA A 77 9.42 -23.08 -12.32
N ILE A 78 9.26 -22.46 -11.15
CA ILE A 78 10.13 -22.60 -9.98
C ILE A 78 9.36 -23.39 -8.92
N LEU A 79 9.86 -24.59 -8.61
CA LEU A 79 9.30 -25.50 -7.62
C LEU A 79 10.25 -25.65 -6.42
N GLY A 80 9.70 -26.06 -5.30
CA GLY A 80 10.47 -26.32 -4.08
C GLY A 80 9.60 -26.26 -2.83
N ALA A 81 10.14 -26.78 -1.74
CA ALA A 81 9.48 -26.81 -0.44
C ALA A 81 9.16 -25.40 0.10
N THR A 82 8.26 -25.32 1.07
CA THR A 82 8.00 -24.05 1.77
C THR A 82 9.27 -23.58 2.45
N GLY A 83 9.63 -22.31 2.27
CA GLY A 83 10.89 -21.76 2.79
C GLY A 83 12.15 -22.06 1.97
N SER A 84 12.05 -22.73 0.82
CA SER A 84 13.22 -23.03 -0.04
C SER A 84 13.81 -21.84 -0.81
N GLY A 85 13.21 -20.64 -0.68
CA GLY A 85 13.67 -19.43 -1.34
C GLY A 85 12.97 -19.08 -2.66
N LYS A 86 11.91 -19.78 -3.07
CA LYS A 86 11.18 -19.53 -4.35
C LYS A 86 10.81 -18.07 -4.58
N SER A 87 10.02 -17.47 -3.68
CA SER A 87 9.56 -16.09 -3.82
C SER A 87 10.73 -15.11 -3.73
N SER A 88 11.72 -15.38 -2.86
CA SER A 88 12.96 -14.59 -2.79
C SER A 88 13.72 -14.61 -4.12
N PHE A 89 13.85 -15.77 -4.76
CA PHE A 89 14.51 -15.91 -6.04
C PHE A 89 13.74 -15.18 -7.15
N LEU A 90 12.41 -15.36 -7.19
CA LEU A 90 11.54 -14.65 -8.13
C LEU A 90 11.64 -13.12 -7.98
N ASP A 91 11.67 -12.63 -6.74
CA ASP A 91 11.84 -11.20 -6.45
C ASP A 91 13.21 -10.67 -6.88
N VAL A 92 14.28 -11.47 -6.74
CA VAL A 92 15.62 -11.12 -7.25
C VAL A 92 15.59 -10.98 -8.77
N LEU A 93 15.02 -11.95 -9.48
CA LEU A 93 14.88 -11.90 -10.94
C LEU A 93 14.07 -10.68 -11.41
N ALA A 94 13.06 -10.26 -10.62
CA ALA A 94 12.22 -9.10 -10.92
C ALA A 94 12.82 -7.75 -10.48
N ALA A 95 14.04 -7.72 -9.93
CA ALA A 95 14.67 -6.54 -9.32
C ALA A 95 13.88 -5.93 -8.14
N ARG A 96 13.10 -6.76 -7.43
CA ARG A 96 12.21 -6.39 -6.33
C ARG A 96 12.75 -6.74 -4.94
N LYS A 97 13.94 -7.32 -4.81
CA LYS A 97 14.65 -7.40 -3.52
C LYS A 97 15.53 -6.20 -3.21
N ASP A 98 15.80 -6.04 -1.92
CA ASP A 98 16.81 -5.10 -1.44
C ASP A 98 18.18 -5.51 -2.03
N PRO A 99 18.91 -4.62 -2.72
CA PRO A 99 20.25 -4.92 -3.20
C PRO A 99 21.26 -5.18 -2.07
N SER A 100 20.97 -4.77 -0.82
CA SER A 100 21.82 -5.13 0.31
C SER A 100 21.80 -6.64 0.53
N GLY A 101 22.96 -7.29 0.43
CA GLY A 101 23.11 -8.74 0.57
C GLY A 101 22.90 -9.54 -0.72
N LEU A 102 22.64 -8.90 -1.86
CA LEU A 102 22.60 -9.54 -3.17
C LEU A 102 23.98 -9.53 -3.84
N SER A 103 24.47 -10.70 -4.28
CA SER A 103 25.60 -10.83 -5.18
C SER A 103 25.21 -11.63 -6.43
N GLY A 104 26.00 -11.50 -7.50
CA GLY A 104 25.70 -12.03 -8.82
C GLY A 104 25.02 -11.02 -9.74
N GLU A 105 24.65 -11.46 -10.95
CA GLU A 105 24.01 -10.62 -11.95
C GLU A 105 22.81 -11.28 -12.65
N VAL A 106 21.78 -10.48 -12.92
CA VAL A 106 20.63 -10.87 -13.74
C VAL A 106 20.67 -10.04 -15.01
N LEU A 107 20.64 -10.70 -16.16
CA LEU A 107 20.67 -10.10 -17.49
C LEU A 107 19.38 -10.45 -18.25
N ILE A 108 18.92 -9.51 -19.06
CA ILE A 108 17.78 -9.63 -19.98
C ILE A 108 18.34 -9.50 -21.39
N ASP A 109 18.22 -10.55 -22.21
CA ASP A 109 18.80 -10.61 -23.56
C ASP A 109 20.31 -10.26 -23.57
N GLY A 110 21.04 -10.71 -22.55
CA GLY A 110 22.48 -10.45 -22.37
C GLY A 110 22.84 -9.06 -21.83
N ALA A 111 21.88 -8.14 -21.70
CA ALA A 111 22.09 -6.81 -21.16
C ALA A 111 21.68 -6.72 -19.67
N PRO A 112 22.32 -5.86 -18.85
CA PRO A 112 21.90 -5.66 -17.47
C PRO A 112 20.49 -5.07 -17.40
N GLN A 113 19.76 -5.41 -16.34
CA GLN A 113 18.41 -4.87 -16.10
C GLN A 113 18.43 -3.33 -16.12
N PRO A 114 17.59 -2.68 -16.95
CA PRO A 114 17.57 -1.24 -17.02
C PRO A 114 17.05 -0.63 -15.70
N PRO A 115 17.43 0.62 -15.36
CA PRO A 115 16.96 1.32 -14.17
C PRO A 115 15.43 1.33 -13.97
N ASN A 116 14.69 1.34 -15.08
CA ASN A 116 13.22 1.34 -15.14
C ASN A 116 12.64 -0.07 -15.40
N PHE A 117 13.39 -1.15 -15.20
CA PHE A 117 12.95 -2.52 -15.47
C PHE A 117 11.59 -2.83 -14.82
N LYS A 118 11.34 -2.29 -13.62
CA LYS A 118 10.07 -2.45 -12.89
C LYS A 118 8.85 -1.90 -13.62
N CYS A 119 9.04 -0.92 -14.49
CA CYS A 119 7.98 -0.34 -15.32
C CYS A 119 7.82 -1.07 -16.65
N LEU A 120 8.78 -1.91 -17.03
CA LEU A 120 8.83 -2.65 -18.28
C LEU A 120 8.46 -4.14 -18.09
N SER A 121 8.67 -4.70 -16.89
CA SER A 121 8.27 -6.05 -16.53
C SER A 121 6.92 -6.07 -15.82
N GLY A 122 6.18 -7.17 -15.99
CA GLY A 122 4.96 -7.44 -15.24
C GLY A 122 5.30 -8.31 -14.02
N TYR A 123 4.73 -7.99 -12.85
CA TYR A 123 4.90 -8.83 -11.65
C TYR A 123 3.58 -8.96 -10.91
N VAL A 124 3.06 -10.19 -10.88
CA VAL A 124 1.85 -10.56 -10.17
C VAL A 124 2.25 -11.12 -8.82
N VAL A 125 1.93 -10.40 -7.74
CA VAL A 125 2.21 -10.84 -6.36
C VAL A 125 1.27 -11.98 -5.96
N GLN A 126 1.63 -12.72 -4.91
CA GLN A 126 0.85 -13.85 -4.38
C GLN A 126 -0.57 -13.42 -3.97
N ASP A 127 -0.67 -12.42 -3.09
CA ASP A 127 -1.93 -11.78 -2.71
C ASP A 127 -2.58 -11.06 -3.91
N ASP A 128 -3.88 -11.21 -4.11
CA ASP A 128 -4.57 -10.46 -5.17
C ASP A 128 -4.80 -8.99 -4.79
N VAL A 129 -3.79 -8.17 -5.04
CA VAL A 129 -3.79 -6.73 -4.76
C VAL A 129 -4.50 -5.96 -5.88
N VAL A 130 -5.83 -5.88 -5.78
CA VAL A 130 -6.69 -5.14 -6.72
C VAL A 130 -7.64 -4.22 -5.94
N MET A 131 -7.97 -3.05 -6.49
CA MET A 131 -8.95 -2.16 -5.84
C MET A 131 -10.37 -2.72 -5.98
N GLY A 132 -10.88 -3.28 -4.86
CA GLY A 132 -12.13 -4.03 -4.80
C GLY A 132 -13.42 -3.22 -5.02
N THR A 133 -13.38 -1.91 -4.80
CA THR A 133 -14.53 -1.01 -4.95
C THR A 133 -14.84 -0.67 -6.41
N LEU A 134 -13.85 -0.80 -7.29
CA LEU A 134 -13.94 -0.52 -8.72
C LEU A 134 -14.33 -1.76 -9.52
N THR A 135 -14.76 -1.55 -10.76
CA THR A 135 -15.02 -2.63 -11.72
C THR A 135 -13.73 -3.20 -12.31
N VAL A 136 -13.80 -4.38 -12.93
CA VAL A 136 -12.67 -4.98 -13.66
C VAL A 136 -12.14 -4.02 -14.74
N ARG A 137 -13.04 -3.46 -15.55
CA ARG A 137 -12.71 -2.49 -16.60
C ARG A 137 -12.07 -1.22 -16.03
N GLU A 138 -12.55 -0.71 -14.90
CA GLU A 138 -11.98 0.48 -14.25
C GLU A 138 -10.56 0.26 -13.76
N ASN A 139 -10.27 -0.92 -13.20
CA ASN A 139 -8.91 -1.28 -12.80
C ASN A 139 -7.98 -1.36 -14.03
N PHE A 140 -8.44 -1.94 -15.15
CA PHE A 140 -7.66 -1.96 -16.39
C PHE A 140 -7.46 -0.57 -16.99
N ARG A 141 -8.49 0.27 -17.03
CA ARG A 141 -8.38 1.67 -17.49
C ARG A 141 -7.39 2.46 -16.63
N PHE A 142 -7.41 2.25 -15.32
CA PHE A 142 -6.46 2.90 -14.41
C PHE A 142 -5.02 2.47 -14.67
N SER A 143 -4.77 1.17 -14.83
CA SER A 143 -3.45 0.65 -15.19
C SER A 143 -2.97 1.15 -16.56
N ALA A 144 -3.86 1.08 -17.57
CA ALA A 144 -3.60 1.59 -18.93
C ALA A 144 -3.24 3.08 -18.92
N ALA A 145 -4.01 3.91 -18.21
CA ALA A 145 -3.82 5.35 -18.19
C ALA A 145 -2.48 5.78 -17.58
N LEU A 146 -1.97 5.03 -16.61
CA LEU A 146 -0.77 5.40 -15.86
C LEU A 146 0.52 4.77 -16.39
N ARG A 147 0.43 3.54 -16.93
CA ARG A 147 1.60 2.78 -17.37
C ARG A 147 1.84 2.83 -18.87
N LEU A 148 0.81 3.04 -19.70
CA LEU A 148 1.01 3.25 -21.13
C LEU A 148 1.56 4.66 -21.40
N PRO A 149 2.45 4.81 -22.41
CA PRO A 149 2.96 6.12 -22.81
C PRO A 149 1.84 7.11 -23.17
N THR A 150 2.10 8.40 -22.98
CA THR A 150 1.16 9.47 -23.39
C THR A 150 0.99 9.59 -24.90
N SER A 151 1.89 8.99 -25.70
CA SER A 151 1.76 8.91 -27.16
C SER A 151 0.61 8.00 -27.61
N VAL A 152 0.20 7.04 -26.78
CA VAL A 152 -0.93 6.15 -27.07
C VAL A 152 -2.23 6.91 -26.80
N SER A 153 -3.09 6.98 -27.81
CA SER A 153 -4.35 7.71 -27.71
C SER A 153 -5.30 7.05 -26.71
N GLU A 154 -6.22 7.82 -26.11
CA GLU A 154 -7.20 7.24 -25.17
C GLU A 154 -8.10 6.19 -25.82
N ARG A 155 -8.37 6.33 -27.14
CA ARG A 155 -9.11 5.33 -27.91
C ARG A 155 -8.33 4.03 -28.04
N GLU A 156 -7.05 4.10 -28.40
CA GLU A 156 -6.17 2.91 -28.48
C GLU A 156 -6.01 2.25 -27.12
N LYS A 157 -5.89 3.03 -26.03
CA LYS A 157 -5.87 2.49 -24.66
C LYS A 157 -7.15 1.70 -24.35
N GLU A 158 -8.31 2.25 -24.71
CA GLU A 158 -9.60 1.58 -24.49
C GLU A 158 -9.75 0.32 -25.36
N GLU A 159 -9.31 0.36 -26.61
CA GLU A 159 -9.28 -0.81 -27.50
C GLU A 159 -8.37 -1.90 -26.92
N LYS A 160 -7.20 -1.52 -26.38
CA LYS A 160 -6.30 -2.45 -25.69
C LYS A 160 -6.92 -3.07 -24.44
N VAL A 161 -7.61 -2.28 -23.62
CA VAL A 161 -8.37 -2.77 -22.45
C VAL A 161 -9.45 -3.77 -22.88
N ASN A 162 -10.22 -3.46 -23.93
CA ASN A 162 -11.26 -4.34 -24.46
C ASN A 162 -10.70 -5.66 -24.99
N ASN A 163 -9.60 -5.61 -25.72
CA ASN A 163 -8.92 -6.79 -26.23
C ASN A 163 -8.40 -7.67 -25.09
N LEU A 164 -7.82 -7.06 -24.06
CA LEU A 164 -7.33 -7.79 -22.89
C LEU A 164 -8.46 -8.46 -22.10
N ILE A 165 -9.60 -7.78 -21.90
CA ILE A 165 -10.79 -8.36 -21.27
C ILE A 165 -11.23 -9.62 -22.02
N LYS A 166 -11.24 -9.59 -23.35
CA LYS A 166 -11.59 -10.74 -24.19
C LYS A 166 -10.56 -11.87 -24.07
N GLN A 167 -9.27 -11.55 -24.16
CA GLN A 167 -8.17 -12.54 -24.05
C GLN A 167 -8.18 -13.28 -22.71
N LEU A 168 -8.47 -12.57 -21.62
CA LEU A 168 -8.55 -13.15 -20.28
C LEU A 168 -9.88 -13.88 -20.00
N GLY A 169 -10.86 -13.80 -20.92
CA GLY A 169 -12.19 -14.38 -20.73
C GLY A 169 -12.98 -13.70 -19.61
N LEU A 170 -12.81 -12.38 -19.44
CA LEU A 170 -13.46 -11.55 -18.40
C LEU A 170 -14.67 -10.76 -18.93
N THR A 171 -15.09 -10.97 -20.18
CA THR A 171 -16.14 -10.19 -20.85
C THR A 171 -17.46 -10.12 -20.05
N LYS A 172 -17.85 -11.21 -19.40
CA LYS A 172 -19.10 -11.26 -18.61
C LYS A 172 -19.05 -10.44 -17.31
N VAL A 173 -17.85 -10.23 -16.76
CA VAL A 173 -17.63 -9.55 -15.47
C VAL A 173 -16.90 -8.22 -15.63
N ALA A 174 -16.74 -7.75 -16.87
CA ALA A 174 -15.96 -6.55 -17.20
C ALA A 174 -16.44 -5.31 -16.41
N ASP A 175 -17.76 -5.16 -16.28
CA ASP A 175 -18.40 -4.03 -15.61
C ASP A 175 -18.92 -4.39 -14.21
N SER A 176 -18.53 -5.56 -13.69
CA SER A 176 -18.81 -5.99 -12.31
C SER A 176 -17.72 -5.51 -11.35
N LYS A 177 -18.10 -5.16 -10.11
CA LYS A 177 -17.15 -4.80 -9.05
C LYS A 177 -16.29 -5.99 -8.67
N VAL A 178 -14.99 -5.76 -8.48
CA VAL A 178 -14.04 -6.82 -8.06
C VAL A 178 -14.41 -7.38 -6.68
N GLY A 179 -14.94 -6.53 -5.79
CA GLY A 179 -15.37 -6.88 -4.45
C GLY A 179 -14.25 -6.70 -3.42
N THR A 180 -14.66 -6.42 -2.18
CA THR A 180 -13.78 -6.35 -1.00
C THR A 180 -14.04 -7.56 -0.11
N GLN A 181 -13.40 -7.63 1.06
CA GLN A 181 -13.74 -8.67 2.06
C GLN A 181 -15.17 -8.51 2.59
N MET A 182 -15.68 -7.26 2.61
CA MET A 182 -17.02 -6.92 3.12
C MET A 182 -18.09 -6.93 2.01
N ILE A 183 -17.70 -6.63 0.77
CA ILE A 183 -18.62 -6.52 -0.37
C ILE A 183 -18.30 -7.64 -1.35
N ARG A 184 -19.27 -8.55 -1.55
CA ARG A 184 -19.15 -9.62 -2.55
C ARG A 184 -18.93 -9.03 -3.94
N GLY A 185 -17.99 -9.61 -4.69
CA GLY A 185 -17.71 -9.25 -6.07
C GLY A 185 -17.47 -10.48 -6.94
N ILE A 186 -16.54 -10.38 -7.88
CA ILE A 186 -16.17 -11.46 -8.80
C ILE A 186 -15.52 -12.65 -8.07
N SER A 187 -15.50 -13.82 -8.73
CA SER A 187 -14.87 -15.04 -8.21
C SER A 187 -13.35 -14.91 -8.04
N GLY A 188 -12.74 -15.78 -7.22
CA GLY A 188 -11.28 -15.79 -7.01
C GLY A 188 -10.49 -15.95 -8.31
N GLY A 189 -10.92 -16.85 -9.21
CA GLY A 189 -10.28 -17.03 -10.51
C GLY A 189 -10.41 -15.82 -11.45
N GLU A 190 -11.54 -15.12 -11.43
CA GLU A 190 -11.71 -13.87 -12.19
C GLU A 190 -10.87 -12.74 -11.59
N ARG A 191 -10.75 -12.69 -10.26
CA ARG A 191 -9.88 -11.75 -9.55
C ARG A 191 -8.42 -11.97 -9.90
N LYS A 192 -7.94 -13.23 -9.89
CA LYS A 192 -6.56 -13.56 -10.28
C LYS A 192 -6.28 -13.18 -11.73
N ARG A 193 -7.21 -13.47 -12.64
CA ARG A 193 -7.11 -13.03 -14.05
C ARG A 193 -7.12 -11.52 -14.21
N THR A 194 -7.89 -10.80 -13.39
CA THR A 194 -7.86 -9.33 -13.33
C THR A 194 -6.50 -8.83 -12.86
N ASN A 195 -5.91 -9.44 -11.83
CA ASN A 195 -4.58 -9.09 -11.35
C ASN A 195 -3.50 -9.29 -12.44
N ILE A 196 -3.53 -10.46 -13.11
CA ILE A 196 -2.66 -10.74 -14.27
C ILE A 196 -2.88 -9.71 -15.37
N GLY A 197 -4.13 -9.38 -15.70
CA GLY A 197 -4.45 -8.39 -16.73
C GLY A 197 -3.90 -6.99 -16.45
N MET A 198 -3.93 -6.54 -15.19
CA MET A 198 -3.38 -5.23 -14.84
C MET A 198 -1.88 -5.11 -15.15
N GLU A 199 -1.14 -6.22 -15.06
CA GLU A 199 0.28 -6.31 -15.41
C GLU A 199 0.51 -6.53 -16.91
N LEU A 200 -0.42 -7.18 -17.60
CA LEU A 200 -0.32 -7.42 -19.04
C LEU A 200 -0.63 -6.19 -19.91
N ILE A 201 -1.24 -5.14 -19.35
CA ILE A 201 -1.66 -3.97 -20.14
C ILE A 201 -0.48 -3.28 -20.84
N ILE A 202 0.73 -3.38 -20.29
CA ILE A 202 1.95 -2.82 -20.88
C ILE A 202 2.61 -3.73 -21.92
N ASP A 203 2.04 -4.91 -22.18
CA ASP A 203 2.65 -5.99 -22.98
C ASP A 203 4.11 -6.25 -22.59
N PRO A 204 4.36 -6.67 -21.34
CA PRO A 204 5.73 -6.86 -20.86
C PRO A 204 6.40 -8.04 -21.58
N SER A 205 7.71 -7.91 -21.87
CA SER A 205 8.49 -9.00 -22.49
C SER A 205 8.72 -10.18 -21.54
N VAL A 206 8.74 -9.89 -20.23
CA VAL A 206 8.86 -10.87 -19.14
C VAL A 206 7.74 -10.63 -18.12
N LEU A 207 7.01 -11.69 -17.80
CA LEU A 207 5.97 -11.71 -16.79
C LEU A 207 6.37 -12.63 -15.63
N PHE A 208 6.44 -12.08 -14.43
CA PHE A 208 6.70 -12.82 -13.20
C PHE A 208 5.39 -13.05 -12.43
N LEU A 209 5.17 -14.26 -11.93
CA LEU A 209 4.00 -14.57 -11.09
C LEU A 209 4.41 -15.34 -9.84
N ASP A 210 4.12 -14.78 -8.67
CA ASP A 210 4.32 -15.47 -7.40
C ASP A 210 3.07 -16.30 -7.06
N GLU A 211 3.23 -17.61 -7.03
CA GLU A 211 2.20 -18.62 -6.72
C GLU A 211 0.82 -18.33 -7.33
N PRO A 212 0.68 -18.32 -8.67
CA PRO A 212 -0.55 -17.88 -9.32
C PRO A 212 -1.75 -18.83 -9.10
N THR A 213 -1.54 -20.03 -8.55
CA THR A 213 -2.56 -21.03 -8.27
C THR A 213 -3.04 -21.07 -6.83
N THR A 214 -2.38 -20.35 -5.92
CA THR A 214 -2.71 -20.37 -4.49
C THR A 214 -4.09 -19.76 -4.24
N GLY A 215 -4.92 -20.45 -3.45
CA GLY A 215 -6.29 -20.03 -3.14
C GLY A 215 -7.33 -20.29 -4.24
N LEU A 216 -6.96 -20.98 -5.33
CA LEU A 216 -7.87 -21.38 -6.40
C LEU A 216 -8.22 -22.87 -6.29
N ASP A 217 -9.44 -23.23 -6.70
CA ASP A 217 -9.78 -24.63 -6.94
C ASP A 217 -9.02 -25.18 -8.16
N ALA A 218 -8.89 -26.49 -8.25
CA ALA A 218 -8.07 -27.14 -9.26
C ALA A 218 -8.48 -26.83 -10.71
N SER A 219 -9.78 -26.70 -10.99
CA SER A 219 -10.28 -26.42 -12.33
C SER A 219 -9.95 -24.98 -12.74
N THR A 220 -10.16 -24.04 -11.82
CA THR A 220 -9.83 -22.64 -12.01
C THR A 220 -8.32 -22.43 -12.16
N ALA A 221 -7.50 -23.08 -11.32
CA ALA A 221 -6.05 -23.05 -11.42
C ALA A 221 -5.58 -23.54 -12.80
N ASN A 222 -6.09 -24.68 -13.28
CA ASN A 222 -5.75 -25.21 -14.60
C ASN A 222 -6.14 -24.23 -15.73
N SER A 223 -7.30 -23.58 -15.61
CA SER A 223 -7.76 -22.58 -16.58
C SER A 223 -6.86 -21.34 -16.64
N VAL A 224 -6.36 -20.86 -15.49
CA VAL A 224 -5.38 -19.77 -15.41
C VAL A 224 -4.06 -20.18 -16.07
N LEU A 225 -3.58 -21.40 -15.80
CA LEU A 225 -2.32 -21.90 -16.33
C LEU A 225 -2.37 -22.16 -17.85
N LEU A 226 -3.50 -22.63 -18.37
CA LEU A 226 -3.72 -22.73 -19.82
C LEU A 226 -3.72 -21.36 -20.50
N LEU A 227 -4.25 -20.33 -19.84
CA LEU A 227 -4.15 -18.96 -20.31
C LEU A 227 -2.68 -18.49 -20.34
N LEU A 228 -1.92 -18.72 -19.26
CA LEU A 228 -0.48 -18.40 -19.23
C LEU A 228 0.29 -19.16 -20.32
N LYS A 229 0.03 -20.46 -20.49
CA LYS A 229 0.65 -21.28 -21.54
C LYS A 229 0.37 -20.75 -22.94
N ARG A 230 -0.89 -20.36 -23.21
CA ARG A 230 -1.23 -19.72 -24.50
C ARG A 230 -0.44 -18.44 -24.72
N MET A 231 -0.27 -17.60 -23.70
CA MET A 231 0.54 -16.38 -23.80
C MET A 231 2.03 -16.67 -24.01
N ALA A 232 2.57 -17.69 -23.34
CA ALA A 232 3.93 -18.14 -23.54
C ALA A 232 4.16 -18.63 -24.98
N ASN A 233 3.21 -19.39 -25.55
CA ASN A 233 3.25 -19.86 -26.94
C ASN A 233 3.22 -18.71 -27.96
N HIS A 234 2.72 -17.52 -27.60
CA HIS A 234 2.81 -16.31 -28.42
C HIS A 234 4.16 -15.59 -28.25
N GLY A 235 5.16 -16.27 -27.71
CA GLY A 235 6.53 -15.79 -27.59
C GLY A 235 6.82 -15.01 -26.32
N ARG A 236 5.97 -15.01 -25.29
CA ARG A 236 6.27 -14.31 -24.02
C ARG A 236 7.09 -15.17 -23.07
N THR A 237 7.97 -14.53 -22.30
CA THR A 237 8.69 -15.21 -21.21
C THR A 237 7.88 -15.09 -19.93
N ILE A 238 7.40 -16.22 -19.43
CA ILE A 238 6.62 -16.29 -18.20
C ILE A 238 7.42 -17.09 -17.18
N ILE A 239 7.66 -16.49 -16.01
CA ILE A 239 8.40 -17.10 -14.92
C ILE A 239 7.48 -17.10 -13.70
N MET A 240 7.24 -18.27 -13.13
CA MET A 240 6.34 -18.38 -11.98
C MET A 240 6.87 -19.30 -10.91
N SER A 241 6.65 -18.94 -9.65
CA SER A 241 6.75 -19.88 -8.53
C SER A 241 5.45 -20.67 -8.44
N ILE A 242 5.52 -21.97 -8.18
CA ILE A 242 4.33 -22.79 -7.95
C ILE A 242 4.58 -23.81 -6.84
N HIS A 243 3.53 -24.09 -6.06
CA HIS A 243 3.55 -25.04 -4.97
C HIS A 243 2.59 -26.19 -5.29
N GLN A 244 3.09 -27.43 -5.24
CA GLN A 244 2.32 -28.67 -5.43
C GLN A 244 1.32 -28.63 -6.62
N PRO A 245 1.79 -28.44 -7.87
CA PRO A 245 0.91 -28.43 -9.03
C PRO A 245 0.39 -29.83 -9.34
N ARG A 246 -0.87 -29.91 -9.78
CA ARG A 246 -1.41 -31.15 -10.36
C ARG A 246 -0.65 -31.54 -11.62
N TYR A 247 -0.66 -32.83 -11.94
CA TYR A 247 -0.06 -33.37 -13.17
C TYR A 247 -0.50 -32.63 -14.44
N SER A 248 -1.78 -32.24 -14.55
CA SER A 248 -2.29 -31.49 -15.69
C SER A 248 -1.61 -30.13 -15.89
N ILE A 249 -1.18 -29.50 -14.80
CA ILE A 249 -0.44 -28.23 -14.80
C ILE A 249 1.04 -28.48 -15.05
N TYR A 250 1.63 -29.49 -14.40
CA TYR A 250 3.03 -29.87 -14.57
C TYR A 250 3.41 -30.07 -16.05
N ARG A 251 2.55 -30.78 -16.81
CA ARG A 251 2.75 -31.03 -18.25
C ARG A 251 2.83 -29.77 -19.12
N LEU A 252 2.40 -28.62 -18.62
CA LEU A 252 2.41 -27.36 -19.37
C LEU A 252 3.77 -26.66 -19.31
N PHE A 253 4.62 -27.00 -18.35
CA PHE A 253 5.90 -26.32 -18.14
C PHE A 253 6.89 -26.64 -19.28
N ASP A 254 7.56 -25.61 -19.77
CA ASP A 254 8.65 -25.74 -20.74
C ASP A 254 9.97 -25.95 -20.01
N SER A 255 10.19 -25.20 -18.92
CA SER A 255 11.37 -25.33 -18.07
C SER A 255 10.96 -25.47 -16.60
N LEU A 256 11.74 -26.24 -15.86
CA LEU A 256 11.58 -26.48 -14.43
C LEU A 256 12.88 -26.11 -13.71
N THR A 257 12.75 -25.34 -12.63
CA THR A 257 13.82 -25.06 -11.67
C THR A 257 13.38 -25.58 -10.31
N LEU A 258 14.16 -26.48 -9.71
CA LEU A 258 13.90 -27.04 -8.38
C LEU A 258 14.86 -26.43 -7.36
N LEU A 259 14.29 -25.90 -6.27
CA LEU A 259 15.04 -25.28 -5.17
C LEU A 259 14.84 -26.00 -3.85
N VAL A 260 15.94 -26.24 -3.14
CA VAL A 260 15.97 -26.70 -1.74
C VAL A 260 16.86 -25.80 -0.90
N SER A 261 16.34 -25.29 0.22
CA SER A 261 17.13 -24.46 1.15
C SER A 261 17.98 -23.35 0.48
N GLY A 262 17.48 -22.74 -0.60
CA GLY A 262 18.19 -21.69 -1.35
C GLY A 262 19.15 -22.17 -2.44
N LYS A 263 19.36 -23.49 -2.59
CA LYS A 263 20.25 -24.13 -3.56
C LYS A 263 19.45 -24.73 -4.72
N GLN A 264 20.04 -24.78 -5.91
CA GLN A 264 19.46 -25.43 -7.09
C GLN A 264 19.79 -26.92 -7.11
N VAL A 265 18.77 -27.77 -7.26
CA VAL A 265 18.94 -29.24 -7.40
C VAL A 265 18.60 -29.74 -8.79
N TYR A 266 17.93 -28.91 -9.58
CA TYR A 266 17.65 -29.15 -10.99
C TYR A 266 17.31 -27.82 -11.68
N HIS A 267 17.79 -27.65 -12.90
CA HIS A 267 17.31 -26.63 -13.83
C HIS A 267 17.50 -27.12 -15.26
N GLY A 268 16.42 -27.05 -16.04
CA GLY A 268 16.39 -27.57 -17.41
C GLY A 268 14.97 -27.69 -17.95
N PRO A 269 14.78 -28.45 -19.05
CA PRO A 269 13.46 -28.79 -19.57
C PRO A 269 12.62 -29.57 -18.56
N ALA A 270 11.33 -29.27 -18.44
CA ALA A 270 10.49 -29.95 -17.45
C ALA A 270 10.32 -31.46 -17.76
N GLN A 271 10.41 -31.83 -19.03
CA GLN A 271 10.22 -33.21 -19.50
C GLN A 271 11.37 -34.13 -19.05
N ASP A 272 12.60 -33.62 -19.07
CA ASP A 272 13.82 -34.37 -18.75
C ASP A 272 14.05 -34.54 -17.24
N ALA A 273 13.24 -33.87 -16.41
CA ALA A 273 13.39 -33.89 -14.95
C ALA A 273 13.20 -35.31 -14.39
N LEU A 274 12.24 -36.08 -14.88
CA LEU A 274 12.01 -37.46 -14.42
C LEU A 274 13.21 -38.37 -14.72
N ASP A 275 13.78 -38.26 -15.92
CA ASP A 275 14.93 -39.06 -16.34
C ASP A 275 16.18 -38.72 -15.52
N TYR A 276 16.37 -37.43 -15.19
CA TYR A 276 17.42 -36.99 -14.28
C TYR A 276 17.30 -37.66 -12.91
N PHE A 277 16.13 -37.62 -12.27
CA PHE A 277 15.94 -38.24 -10.96
C PHE A 277 16.10 -39.76 -11.01
N ALA A 278 15.64 -40.42 -12.08
CA ALA A 278 15.85 -41.86 -12.27
C ALA A 278 17.34 -42.23 -12.33
N ASN A 279 18.15 -41.43 -13.04
CA ASN A 279 19.59 -41.66 -13.19
C ASN A 279 20.38 -41.53 -11.87
N ILE A 280 19.94 -40.66 -10.96
CA ILE A 280 20.56 -40.51 -9.63
C ILE A 280 20.01 -41.49 -8.58
N GLY A 281 19.14 -42.44 -9.01
CA GLY A 281 18.64 -43.54 -8.18
C GLY A 281 17.26 -43.32 -7.55
N TYR A 282 16.50 -42.29 -7.98
CA TYR A 282 15.13 -42.04 -7.51
C TYR A 282 14.13 -42.29 -8.65
N ALA A 283 13.45 -43.44 -8.62
CA ALA A 283 12.41 -43.77 -9.60
C ALA A 283 11.03 -43.26 -9.16
N CYS A 284 10.30 -42.61 -10.06
CA CYS A 284 8.92 -42.22 -9.85
C CYS A 284 7.97 -43.37 -10.19
N GLU A 285 6.99 -43.65 -9.33
CA GLU A 285 5.96 -44.66 -9.60
C GLU A 285 5.02 -44.23 -10.74
N ALA A 286 4.49 -45.20 -11.49
CA ALA A 286 3.70 -44.99 -12.72
C ALA A 286 2.39 -44.20 -12.54
N HIS A 287 1.89 -44.06 -11.30
CA HIS A 287 0.67 -43.34 -10.98
C HIS A 287 0.87 -42.16 -10.02
N ASN A 288 2.13 -41.88 -9.66
CA ASN A 288 2.42 -40.74 -8.81
C ASN A 288 2.59 -39.46 -9.65
N ASN A 289 2.27 -38.32 -9.06
CA ASN A 289 2.45 -37.03 -9.71
C ASN A 289 3.94 -36.66 -9.66
N PRO A 290 4.62 -36.45 -10.80
CA PRO A 290 6.04 -36.09 -10.84
C PRO A 290 6.39 -34.89 -9.97
N ALA A 291 5.52 -33.87 -9.94
CA ALA A 291 5.76 -32.67 -9.15
C ALA A 291 5.74 -32.94 -7.64
N ASP A 292 4.88 -33.85 -7.18
CA ASP A 292 4.82 -34.26 -5.76
C ASP A 292 6.01 -35.15 -5.44
N PHE A 293 6.34 -36.10 -6.32
CA PHE A 293 7.54 -36.93 -6.22
C PHE A 293 8.82 -36.11 -6.07
N PHE A 294 9.03 -35.07 -6.89
CA PHE A 294 10.20 -34.19 -6.76
C PHE A 294 10.26 -33.51 -5.40
N LEU A 295 9.11 -33.05 -4.88
CA LEU A 295 9.04 -32.40 -3.57
C LEU A 295 9.32 -33.39 -2.42
N ASP A 296 8.84 -34.64 -2.54
CA ASP A 296 9.07 -35.70 -1.55
C ASP A 296 10.56 -36.07 -1.48
N VAL A 297 11.21 -36.24 -2.64
CA VAL A 297 12.66 -36.49 -2.73
C VAL A 297 13.45 -35.35 -2.12
N ILE A 298 13.09 -34.10 -2.44
CA ILE A 298 13.77 -32.90 -1.93
C ILE A 298 13.55 -32.70 -0.42
N ASN A 299 12.39 -33.10 0.10
CA ASN A 299 12.09 -33.01 1.53
C ASN A 299 12.68 -34.15 2.35
N GLY A 300 13.15 -35.22 1.70
CA GLY A 300 13.67 -36.42 2.35
C GLY A 300 12.56 -37.25 3.00
N ASP A 301 11.33 -37.21 2.47
CA ASP A 301 10.23 -38.01 3.00
C ASP A 301 10.49 -39.51 2.79
N SER A 302 10.21 -40.28 3.86
CA SER A 302 10.68 -41.66 4.04
C SER A 302 10.24 -42.65 2.95
N THR A 303 9.18 -42.40 2.18
CA THR A 303 8.70 -43.31 1.13
C THR A 303 9.60 -43.34 -0.11
N ALA A 304 10.05 -42.18 -0.61
CA ALA A 304 10.99 -42.12 -1.74
C ALA A 304 12.40 -42.60 -1.34
N VAL A 305 12.80 -42.33 -0.09
CA VAL A 305 14.09 -42.77 0.45
C VAL A 305 14.07 -44.27 0.82
N ALA A 306 12.94 -44.83 1.26
CA ALA A 306 12.81 -46.25 1.60
C ALA A 306 13.09 -47.16 0.40
N PHE A 307 12.71 -46.77 -0.82
CA PHE A 307 13.05 -47.54 -2.02
C PHE A 307 14.55 -47.49 -2.35
N SER A 308 15.22 -46.36 -2.15
CA SER A 308 16.69 -46.30 -2.28
C SER A 308 17.41 -47.16 -1.23
N LYS A 309 16.82 -47.29 -0.03
CA LYS A 309 17.32 -48.14 1.05
C LYS A 309 16.90 -49.60 0.94
N MET A 310 15.89 -49.96 0.15
CA MET A 310 15.55 -51.38 -0.11
C MET A 310 16.64 -52.11 -0.93
N GLN A 311 17.63 -51.40 -1.47
CA GLN A 311 18.86 -51.99 -2.02
C GLN A 311 20.01 -52.10 -1.02
N ASN A 312 19.93 -51.44 0.15
CA ASN A 312 20.94 -51.52 1.22
C ASN A 312 20.23 -51.57 2.59
N SER A 313 20.04 -52.77 3.09
CA SER A 313 19.47 -53.08 4.41
C SER A 313 20.18 -52.35 5.53
N GLU A 314 19.43 -51.52 6.29
CA GLU A 314 19.44 -51.41 7.76
C GLU A 314 18.44 -50.31 8.20
N GLU A 315 17.60 -50.62 9.19
CA GLU A 315 16.57 -49.75 9.79
C GLU A 315 17.19 -48.55 10.54
N PRO A 316 16.52 -47.38 10.63
CA PRO A 316 16.91 -46.40 11.64
C PRO A 316 15.79 -45.90 12.55
N ASP A 317 16.21 -45.67 13.80
CA ASP A 317 15.54 -45.07 14.95
C ASP A 317 15.19 -43.57 14.76
N PHE A 318 14.21 -43.11 15.55
CA PHE A 318 13.44 -41.86 15.32
C PHE A 318 14.15 -40.52 15.62
N GLU A 319 15.40 -40.47 16.10
CA GLU A 319 16.08 -39.21 16.52
C GLU A 319 17.02 -38.58 15.46
N GLU A 320 17.20 -39.20 14.28
CA GLU A 320 18.26 -38.86 13.31
C GLU A 320 17.83 -37.97 12.12
N LYS A 321 16.66 -37.33 12.16
CA LYS A 321 16.07 -36.64 10.99
C LYS A 321 16.80 -35.35 10.55
N GLY A 322 17.41 -34.61 11.48
CA GLY A 322 18.03 -33.31 11.18
C GLY A 322 19.35 -33.38 10.41
N LYS A 323 20.23 -34.34 10.75
CA LYS A 323 21.53 -34.54 10.08
C LYS A 323 21.38 -35.20 8.71
N ASN A 324 20.44 -36.16 8.58
CA ASN A 324 20.16 -36.84 7.31
C ASN A 324 19.57 -35.90 6.25
N ARG A 325 18.75 -34.92 6.65
CA ARG A 325 18.18 -33.98 5.67
C ARG A 325 19.26 -33.12 4.99
N GLN A 326 20.20 -32.60 5.77
CA GLN A 326 21.26 -31.75 5.23
C GLN A 326 22.24 -32.54 4.35
N SER A 327 22.49 -33.82 4.65
CA SER A 327 23.32 -34.68 3.79
C SER A 327 22.65 -35.02 2.45
N ILE A 328 21.32 -35.21 2.43
CA ILE A 328 20.56 -35.43 1.18
C ILE A 328 20.56 -34.18 0.31
N GLU A 329 20.31 -33.01 0.90
CA GLU A 329 20.33 -31.72 0.19
C GLU A 329 21.67 -31.49 -0.52
N ASP A 330 22.78 -31.70 0.20
CA ASP A 330 24.12 -31.51 -0.36
C ASP A 330 24.44 -32.54 -1.47
N ARG A 331 24.01 -33.80 -1.29
CA ARG A 331 24.15 -34.84 -2.32
C ARG A 331 23.41 -34.47 -3.61
N LEU A 332 22.16 -34.02 -3.52
CA LEU A 332 21.35 -33.64 -4.70
C LEU A 332 21.98 -32.46 -5.46
N VAL A 333 22.55 -31.48 -4.73
CA VAL A 333 23.24 -30.33 -5.33
C VAL A 333 24.52 -30.78 -6.03
N GLU A 334 25.28 -31.70 -5.45
CA GLU A 334 26.50 -32.23 -6.06
C GLU A 334 26.22 -33.03 -7.33
N GLU A 335 25.21 -33.89 -7.31
CA GLU A 335 24.80 -34.66 -8.49
C GLU A 335 24.29 -33.77 -9.61
N TYR A 336 23.57 -32.70 -9.28
CA TYR A 336 23.12 -31.73 -10.28
C TYR A 336 24.31 -31.02 -10.96
N ARG A 337 25.36 -30.66 -10.22
CA ARG A 337 26.58 -30.05 -10.78
C ARG A 337 27.33 -30.98 -11.75
N LYS A 338 27.17 -32.30 -11.63
CA LYS A 338 27.75 -33.30 -12.55
C LYS A 338 26.89 -33.50 -13.80
N CYS A 339 25.62 -33.10 -13.78
CA CYS A 339 24.66 -33.32 -14.85
C CYS A 339 25.05 -32.57 -16.14
N GLU A 340 24.71 -33.16 -17.28
CA GLU A 340 24.90 -32.56 -18.61
C GLU A 340 24.16 -31.22 -18.75
N ASN A 341 22.93 -31.13 -18.20
CA ASN A 341 22.12 -29.92 -18.23
C ASN A 341 22.81 -28.73 -17.55
N TYR A 342 23.49 -28.98 -16.42
CA TYR A 342 24.26 -27.95 -15.72
C TYR A 342 25.43 -27.47 -16.57
N ARG A 343 26.21 -28.39 -17.15
CA ARG A 343 27.36 -28.07 -18.02
C ARG A 343 26.95 -27.30 -19.27
N ASN A 344 25.85 -27.70 -19.91
CA ASN A 344 25.31 -27.03 -21.10
C ASN A 344 24.83 -25.61 -20.76
N THR A 345 24.10 -25.47 -19.65
CA THR A 345 23.65 -24.16 -19.14
C THR A 345 24.83 -23.26 -18.82
N GLN A 346 25.85 -23.76 -18.13
CA GLN A 346 27.05 -23.00 -17.79
C GLN A 346 27.80 -22.54 -19.05
N ALA A 347 27.96 -23.41 -20.04
CA ALA A 347 28.58 -23.05 -21.32
C ALA A 347 27.79 -21.97 -22.07
N GLU A 348 26.44 -22.00 -22.03
CA GLU A 348 25.60 -20.96 -22.63
C GLU A 348 25.70 -19.63 -21.87
N LEU A 349 25.72 -19.65 -20.53
CA LEU A 349 25.93 -18.48 -19.69
C LEU A 349 27.29 -17.81 -19.96
N GLU A 350 28.36 -18.59 -20.07
CA GLU A 350 29.69 -18.08 -20.41
C GLU A 350 29.71 -17.39 -21.79
N ARG A 351 28.97 -17.90 -22.78
CA ARG A 351 28.84 -17.25 -24.10
C ARG A 351 28.14 -15.90 -23.99
N ILE A 352 27.08 -15.81 -23.19
CA ILE A 352 26.34 -14.56 -22.95
C ILE A 352 27.25 -13.51 -22.28
N VAL A 353 28.06 -13.93 -21.30
CA VAL A 353 29.00 -13.03 -20.60
C VAL A 353 30.15 -12.59 -21.53
N LYS A 354 30.67 -13.48 -22.38
CA LYS A 354 31.73 -13.16 -23.36
C LYS A 354 31.27 -12.20 -24.46
N GLY A 355 30.00 -12.24 -24.85
CA GLY A 355 29.38 -11.33 -25.83
C GLY A 355 29.05 -9.94 -25.29
N LYS A 356 29.47 -9.62 -24.06
CA LYS A 356 29.12 -8.38 -23.36
C LYS A 356 30.03 -7.24 -23.82
N ASP A 357 29.52 -6.36 -24.69
CA ASP A 357 30.16 -5.08 -24.93
C ASP A 357 30.21 -4.29 -23.61
N HIS A 358 31.41 -3.93 -23.16
CA HIS A 358 31.65 -3.17 -21.94
C HIS A 358 31.14 -1.73 -22.04
N THR A 359 29.82 -1.52 -22.06
CA THR A 359 29.25 -0.21 -21.74
C THR A 359 29.24 -0.03 -20.23
N THR A 360 30.18 0.79 -19.78
CA THR A 360 30.46 1.12 -18.40
C THR A 360 29.38 2.00 -17.76
N ARG A 361 29.22 1.76 -16.45
CA ARG A 361 28.51 2.53 -15.40
C ARG A 361 27.04 2.13 -15.14
N PRO A 362 26.71 1.76 -13.88
CA PRO A 362 25.33 1.73 -13.44
C PRO A 362 24.83 3.19 -13.39
N LYS A 363 24.09 3.61 -14.42
CA LYS A 363 23.34 4.86 -14.34
C LYS A 363 22.35 4.71 -13.18
N SER A 364 22.36 5.70 -12.28
CA SER A 364 21.48 5.82 -11.11
C SER A 364 20.09 5.25 -11.38
N ARG A 365 19.57 4.45 -10.45
CA ARG A 365 18.22 3.84 -10.49
C ARG A 365 17.12 4.90 -10.31
N THR A 366 17.08 5.90 -11.17
CA THR A 366 15.94 6.83 -11.24
C THR A 366 14.81 6.13 -11.98
N ILE A 367 13.70 5.89 -11.27
CA ILE A 367 12.47 5.38 -11.87
C ILE A 367 11.96 6.44 -12.86
N THR A 368 12.13 6.18 -14.14
CA THR A 368 11.54 7.00 -15.20
C THR A 368 10.10 6.55 -15.38
N TYR A 369 9.15 7.40 -15.00
CA TYR A 369 7.72 7.13 -15.19
C TYR A 369 7.31 7.44 -16.63
N ASN A 370 6.41 6.63 -17.20
CA ASN A 370 5.91 6.82 -18.57
C ASN A 370 4.98 8.03 -18.73
N THR A 371 4.44 8.55 -17.63
CA THR A 371 3.43 9.62 -17.62
C THR A 371 3.87 10.81 -16.76
N SER A 372 3.34 11.99 -17.07
CA SER A 372 3.65 13.23 -16.35
C SER A 372 3.00 13.27 -14.96
N PHE A 373 3.54 14.11 -14.06
CA PHE A 373 3.01 14.26 -12.70
C PHE A 373 1.53 14.68 -12.69
N ALA A 374 1.14 15.65 -13.52
CA ALA A 374 -0.24 16.15 -13.58
C ALA A 374 -1.22 15.07 -14.07
N HIS A 375 -0.81 14.25 -15.04
CA HIS A 375 -1.61 13.14 -15.52
C HIS A 375 -1.81 12.08 -14.44
N GLN A 376 -0.72 11.69 -13.76
CA GLN A 376 -0.78 10.77 -12.62
C GLN A 376 -1.70 11.31 -11.53
N PHE A 377 -1.54 12.58 -11.15
CA PHE A 377 -2.37 13.24 -10.13
C PHE A 377 -3.85 13.24 -10.49
N LYS A 378 -4.20 13.61 -11.72
CA LYS A 378 -5.60 13.58 -12.19
C LYS A 378 -6.24 12.21 -12.04
N TRP A 379 -5.55 11.14 -12.45
CA TRP A 379 -6.09 9.79 -12.41
C TRP A 379 -6.16 9.21 -11.00
N VAL A 380 -5.12 9.40 -10.18
CA VAL A 380 -5.11 8.93 -8.80
C VAL A 380 -6.14 9.68 -7.96
N LEU A 381 -6.28 11.00 -8.15
CA LEU A 381 -7.31 11.81 -7.48
C LEU A 381 -8.71 11.39 -7.91
N LYS A 382 -8.97 11.24 -9.21
CA LYS A 382 -10.25 10.76 -9.74
C LYS A 382 -10.62 9.39 -9.17
N ARG A 383 -9.67 8.46 -9.13
CA ARG A 383 -9.87 7.14 -8.55
C ARG A 383 -10.18 7.23 -7.05
N THR A 384 -9.45 8.06 -6.31
CA THR A 384 -9.63 8.22 -4.87
C THR A 384 -11.01 8.76 -4.52
N PHE A 385 -11.47 9.83 -5.19
CA PHE A 385 -12.83 10.35 -5.01
C PHE A 385 -13.90 9.33 -5.40
N ARG A 386 -13.69 8.62 -6.51
CA ARG A 386 -14.63 7.57 -6.94
C ARG A 386 -14.73 6.44 -5.91
N ASN A 387 -13.61 6.00 -5.35
CA ASN A 387 -13.58 5.01 -4.29
C ASN A 387 -14.38 5.48 -3.07
N LEU A 388 -14.22 6.75 -2.67
CA LEU A 388 -14.95 7.34 -1.56
C LEU A 388 -16.47 7.42 -1.83
N MET A 389 -16.88 7.81 -3.04
CA MET A 389 -18.30 7.86 -3.41
C MET A 389 -18.94 6.46 -3.49
N LEU A 390 -18.18 5.45 -3.92
CA LEU A 390 -18.67 4.06 -4.02
C LEU A 390 -18.65 3.32 -2.66
N ASN A 391 -17.88 3.80 -1.69
CA ASN A 391 -17.87 3.33 -0.32
C ASN A 391 -18.08 4.49 0.67
N PRO A 392 -19.30 5.06 0.73
CA PRO A 392 -19.54 6.27 1.51
C PRO A 392 -19.70 6.00 3.01
N GLN A 393 -19.60 4.75 3.47
CA GLN A 393 -19.90 4.35 4.86
C GLN A 393 -19.15 5.21 5.89
N THR A 394 -17.83 5.37 5.72
CA THR A 394 -17.00 6.18 6.62
C THR A 394 -17.37 7.67 6.57
N SER A 395 -17.62 8.22 5.37
CA SER A 395 -17.96 9.64 5.22
C SER A 395 -19.34 9.96 5.79
N VAL A 396 -20.33 9.10 5.54
CA VAL A 396 -21.70 9.24 6.05
C VAL A 396 -21.71 9.09 7.57
N ALA A 397 -21.00 8.09 8.12
CA ALA A 397 -20.89 7.92 9.56
C ALA A 397 -20.23 9.14 10.22
N GLN A 398 -19.15 9.68 9.62
CA GLN A 398 -18.47 10.86 10.14
C GLN A 398 -19.40 12.08 10.18
N VAL A 399 -20.14 12.35 9.10
CA VAL A 399 -21.10 13.46 9.05
C VAL A 399 -22.23 13.26 10.06
N ALA A 400 -22.79 12.05 10.16
CA ALA A 400 -23.86 11.74 11.11
C ALA A 400 -23.43 11.94 12.57
N VAL A 401 -22.27 11.43 12.96
CA VAL A 401 -21.69 11.63 14.30
C VAL A 401 -21.41 13.11 14.56
N THR A 402 -20.93 13.84 13.53
CA THR A 402 -20.64 15.27 13.65
C THR A 402 -21.91 16.09 13.87
N VAL A 403 -22.99 15.81 13.13
CA VAL A 403 -24.30 16.47 13.31
C VAL A 403 -24.85 16.17 14.69
N PHE A 404 -24.84 14.90 15.11
CA PHE A 404 -25.29 14.49 16.43
C PHE A 404 -24.55 15.24 17.54
N LEU A 405 -23.22 15.32 17.44
CA LEU A 405 -22.42 16.02 18.43
C LEU A 405 -22.62 17.54 18.39
N ALA A 406 -22.78 18.14 17.21
CA ALA A 406 -23.08 19.56 17.08
C ALA A 406 -24.42 19.92 17.75
N LEU A 407 -25.45 19.07 17.59
CA LEU A 407 -26.74 19.24 18.24
C LEU A 407 -26.64 19.11 19.77
N ILE A 408 -25.90 18.12 20.28
CA ILE A 408 -25.69 17.96 21.73
C ILE A 408 -24.96 19.16 22.32
N VAL A 409 -23.84 19.57 21.72
CA VAL A 409 -23.07 20.72 22.21
C VAL A 409 -23.90 22.00 22.14
N GLY A 410 -24.61 22.19 21.03
CA GLY A 410 -25.53 23.31 20.85
C GLY A 410 -26.67 23.31 21.87
N ALA A 411 -27.16 22.15 22.28
CA ALA A 411 -28.22 22.03 23.29
C ALA A 411 -27.70 22.27 24.72
N ILE A 412 -26.50 21.77 25.06
CA ILE A 412 -25.89 21.96 26.38
C ILE A 412 -25.61 23.43 26.65
N PHE A 413 -25.08 24.14 25.65
CA PHE A 413 -24.74 25.56 25.74
C PHE A 413 -25.76 26.45 25.02
N PHE A 414 -27.03 26.03 24.97
CA PHE A 414 -28.04 26.71 24.19
C PHE A 414 -28.28 28.15 24.69
N GLY A 415 -28.19 29.12 23.77
CA GLY A 415 -28.47 30.53 24.06
C GLY A 415 -27.66 31.09 25.24
N VAL A 416 -26.33 31.07 25.14
CA VAL A 416 -25.45 31.66 26.15
C VAL A 416 -25.78 33.12 26.40
N LYS A 417 -25.89 33.48 27.67
CA LYS A 417 -26.22 34.84 28.13
C LYS A 417 -24.97 35.72 28.18
N ASP A 418 -25.17 37.03 28.20
CA ASP A 418 -24.11 38.02 28.39
C ASP A 418 -23.97 38.39 29.89
N ASP A 419 -23.75 37.37 30.72
CA ASP A 419 -23.45 37.49 32.15
C ASP A 419 -22.15 36.74 32.50
N GLN A 420 -21.71 36.81 33.76
CA GLN A 420 -20.48 36.16 34.21
C GLN A 420 -20.52 34.62 34.04
N SER A 421 -21.71 34.01 34.15
CA SER A 421 -21.88 32.58 33.88
C SER A 421 -21.75 32.26 32.38
N GLY A 422 -22.24 33.18 31.54
CA GLY A 422 -22.13 33.16 30.10
C GLY A 422 -20.68 33.19 29.61
N MET A 423 -19.81 33.96 30.26
CA MET A 423 -18.37 33.95 29.97
C MET A 423 -17.75 32.57 30.15
N GLN A 424 -18.04 31.89 31.26
CA GLN A 424 -17.57 30.52 31.52
C GLN A 424 -18.19 29.51 30.54
N ASN A 425 -19.48 29.64 30.23
CA ASN A 425 -20.18 28.78 29.27
C ASN A 425 -19.64 28.93 27.85
N ARG A 426 -19.39 30.17 27.38
CA ARG A 426 -18.74 30.46 26.09
C ARG A 426 -17.35 29.82 26.04
N MET A 427 -16.54 30.02 27.07
CA MET A 427 -15.20 29.43 27.16
C MET A 427 -15.24 27.89 27.14
N GLY A 428 -16.13 27.27 27.93
CA GLY A 428 -16.30 25.81 27.97
C GLY A 428 -16.75 25.23 26.63
N ALA A 429 -17.68 25.90 25.94
CA ALA A 429 -18.12 25.53 24.61
C ALA A 429 -16.97 25.58 23.60
N LEU A 430 -16.20 26.68 23.55
CA LEU A 430 -15.06 26.82 22.62
C LEU A 430 -13.98 25.76 22.86
N PHE A 431 -13.69 25.43 24.12
CA PHE A 431 -12.76 24.36 24.47
C PHE A 431 -13.27 22.98 24.02
N PHE A 432 -14.54 22.68 24.26
CA PHE A 432 -15.14 21.42 23.81
C PHE A 432 -15.09 21.29 22.29
N ILE A 433 -15.45 22.35 21.56
CA ILE A 433 -15.42 22.39 20.10
C ILE A 433 -14.01 22.10 19.58
N THR A 434 -13.00 22.79 20.12
CA THR A 434 -11.59 22.60 19.74
C THR A 434 -11.10 21.19 20.04
N THR A 435 -11.45 20.66 21.21
CA THR A 435 -11.10 19.31 21.66
C THR A 435 -11.73 18.26 20.75
N ASN A 436 -13.00 18.43 20.40
CA ASN A 436 -13.71 17.55 19.50
C ASN A 436 -13.05 17.49 18.11
N GLN A 437 -12.60 18.62 17.55
CA GLN A 437 -11.88 18.60 16.27
C GLN A 437 -10.57 17.81 16.34
N CYS A 438 -9.87 17.85 17.48
CA CYS A 438 -8.64 17.08 17.68
C CYS A 438 -8.93 15.57 17.75
N PHE A 439 -9.89 15.13 18.57
CA PHE A 439 -10.21 13.70 18.68
C PHE A 439 -10.90 13.14 17.44
N GLY A 440 -11.68 13.96 16.73
CA GLY A 440 -12.27 13.60 15.45
C GLY A 440 -11.22 13.25 14.38
N SER A 441 -9.97 13.72 14.52
CA SER A 441 -8.89 13.44 13.57
C SER A 441 -8.33 12.02 13.65
N LEU A 442 -8.63 11.26 14.72
CA LEU A 442 -8.13 9.89 14.91
C LEU A 442 -8.50 8.94 13.75
N SER A 443 -9.62 9.18 13.07
CA SER A 443 -10.03 8.39 11.90
C SER A 443 -9.06 8.47 10.72
N ALA A 444 -8.20 9.49 10.63
CA ALA A 444 -7.19 9.60 9.57
C ALA A 444 -6.04 8.59 9.72
N ALA A 445 -5.92 7.91 10.86
CA ALA A 445 -4.87 6.91 11.08
C ALA A 445 -4.97 5.73 10.11
N GLU A 446 -6.19 5.35 9.75
CA GLU A 446 -6.47 4.20 8.88
C GLU A 446 -6.05 4.44 7.42
N LEU A 447 -5.99 5.69 6.98
CA LEU A 447 -5.83 6.07 5.58
C LEU A 447 -4.61 5.42 4.91
N PHE A 448 -3.44 5.52 5.55
CA PHE A 448 -2.20 4.96 5.00
C PHE A 448 -1.96 3.50 5.39
N ILE A 449 -2.57 3.02 6.48
CA ILE A 449 -2.37 1.67 6.99
C ILE A 449 -3.14 0.66 6.14
N THR A 450 -4.43 0.91 5.88
CA THR A 450 -5.32 -0.03 5.18
C THR A 450 -4.92 -0.20 3.71
N GLU A 451 -4.53 0.87 3.03
CA GLU A 451 -4.15 0.82 1.61
C GLU A 451 -2.65 0.59 1.39
N ARG A 452 -1.86 0.34 2.45
CA ARG A 452 -0.40 0.20 2.36
C ARG A 452 0.02 -0.85 1.34
N LYS A 453 -0.62 -2.03 1.35
CA LYS A 453 -0.31 -3.12 0.41
C LYS A 453 -0.55 -2.70 -1.05
N LEU A 454 -1.67 -2.04 -1.33
CA LEU A 454 -2.01 -1.53 -2.66
C LEU A 454 -1.01 -0.46 -3.11
N PHE A 455 -0.72 0.52 -2.26
CA PHE A 455 0.25 1.58 -2.54
C PHE A 455 1.64 1.03 -2.85
N VAL A 456 2.17 0.13 -2.02
CA VAL A 456 3.51 -0.44 -2.21
C VAL A 456 3.58 -1.22 -3.51
N HIS A 457 2.55 -2.04 -3.81
CA HIS A 457 2.48 -2.79 -5.05
C HIS A 457 2.48 -1.85 -6.28
N GLU A 458 1.56 -0.89 -6.34
CA GLU A 458 1.43 0.05 -7.47
C GLU A 458 2.68 0.94 -7.63
N TYR A 459 3.29 1.36 -6.52
CA TYR A 459 4.53 2.14 -6.57
C TYR A 459 5.70 1.32 -7.15
N ILE A 460 5.88 0.07 -6.70
CA ILE A 460 6.96 -0.80 -7.21
C ILE A 460 6.70 -1.15 -8.68
N SER A 461 5.46 -1.39 -9.07
CA SER A 461 5.06 -1.65 -10.47
C SER A 461 5.05 -0.38 -11.36
N GLY A 462 5.42 0.78 -10.82
CA GLY A 462 5.66 1.99 -11.61
C GLY A 462 4.42 2.79 -12.02
N TYR A 463 3.29 2.66 -11.32
CA TYR A 463 2.06 3.38 -11.65
C TYR A 463 2.18 4.89 -11.45
N TYR A 464 2.71 5.32 -10.30
CA TYR A 464 2.78 6.73 -9.94
C TYR A 464 3.87 7.04 -8.91
N ARG A 465 4.18 8.33 -8.76
CA ARG A 465 5.10 8.85 -7.74
C ARG A 465 4.46 8.84 -6.35
N VAL A 466 5.28 8.72 -5.30
CA VAL A 466 4.83 8.84 -3.89
C VAL A 466 4.11 10.16 -3.65
N SER A 467 4.63 11.26 -4.21
CA SER A 467 4.04 12.59 -4.07
C SER A 467 2.63 12.68 -4.65
N VAL A 468 2.38 12.01 -5.79
CA VAL A 468 1.05 11.96 -6.41
C VAL A 468 0.05 11.24 -5.50
N TYR A 469 0.43 10.07 -4.99
CA TYR A 469 -0.40 9.30 -4.07
C TYR A 469 -0.73 10.10 -2.81
N PHE A 470 0.31 10.66 -2.17
CA PHE A 470 0.21 11.43 -0.93
C PHE A 470 -0.72 12.64 -1.09
N LEU A 471 -0.50 13.47 -2.11
CA LEU A 471 -1.32 14.66 -2.35
C LEU A 471 -2.76 14.30 -2.71
N SER A 472 -2.96 13.26 -3.52
CA SER A 472 -4.32 12.83 -3.90
C SER A 472 -5.13 12.34 -2.70
N LYS A 473 -4.47 11.61 -1.80
CA LYS A 473 -5.09 11.07 -0.58
C LYS A 473 -5.41 12.17 0.43
N ILE A 474 -4.47 13.09 0.67
CA ILE A 474 -4.68 14.23 1.56
C ILE A 474 -5.80 15.13 1.05
N LEU A 475 -5.79 15.46 -0.25
CA LEU A 475 -6.81 16.35 -0.80
C LEU A 475 -8.21 15.73 -0.68
N SER A 476 -8.34 14.44 -0.94
CA SER A 476 -9.60 13.73 -0.76
C SER A 476 -10.02 13.72 0.72
N ASP A 477 -9.13 13.35 1.65
CA ASP A 477 -9.42 13.27 3.08
C ASP A 477 -9.82 14.63 3.67
N ILE A 478 -9.02 15.67 3.40
CA ILE A 478 -9.27 17.04 3.89
C ILE A 478 -10.65 17.50 3.44
N ILE A 479 -10.97 17.40 2.14
CA ILE A 479 -12.24 17.94 1.62
C ILE A 479 -13.43 17.19 2.23
N THR A 480 -13.42 15.86 2.22
CA THR A 480 -14.63 15.09 2.53
C THR A 480 -14.78 14.75 4.00
N LEU A 481 -13.69 14.44 4.70
CA LEU A 481 -13.74 13.98 6.09
C LEU A 481 -13.42 15.09 7.11
N ARG A 482 -12.92 16.25 6.67
CA ARG A 482 -12.59 17.38 7.55
C ARG A 482 -13.38 18.63 7.24
N THR A 483 -13.28 19.16 6.02
CA THR A 483 -13.92 20.43 5.63
C THR A 483 -15.44 20.36 5.73
N ILE A 484 -16.07 19.34 5.11
CA ILE A 484 -17.53 19.20 5.13
C ILE A 484 -18.06 19.04 6.57
N PRO A 485 -17.54 18.11 7.40
CA PRO A 485 -17.95 18.02 8.81
C PRO A 485 -17.72 19.31 9.61
N ALA A 486 -16.61 20.01 9.43
CA ALA A 486 -16.33 21.27 10.12
C ALA A 486 -17.33 22.38 9.76
N ILE A 487 -17.71 22.48 8.47
CA ILE A 487 -18.74 23.42 8.01
C ILE A 487 -20.09 23.06 8.64
N VAL A 488 -20.51 21.80 8.54
CA VAL A 488 -21.79 21.34 9.10
C VAL A 488 -21.85 21.56 10.60
N PHE A 489 -20.79 21.20 11.33
CA PHE A 489 -20.67 21.43 12.76
C PHE A 489 -20.79 22.92 13.11
N SER A 490 -20.08 23.78 12.38
CA SER A 490 -20.08 25.23 12.62
C SER A 490 -21.46 25.84 12.35
N CYS A 491 -22.13 25.46 11.27
CA CYS A 491 -23.47 25.95 10.95
C CYS A 491 -24.52 25.56 11.98
N VAL A 492 -24.37 24.41 12.67
CA VAL A 492 -25.34 23.98 13.68
C VAL A 492 -24.98 24.58 15.05
N ALA A 493 -23.76 24.32 15.53
CA ALA A 493 -23.36 24.69 16.89
C ALA A 493 -23.30 26.21 17.09
N TYR A 494 -22.83 26.98 16.11
CA TYR A 494 -22.63 28.42 16.28
C TYR A 494 -23.92 29.18 16.60
N PHE A 495 -24.98 28.90 15.82
CA PHE A 495 -26.28 29.56 15.99
C PHE A 495 -27.08 29.00 17.18
N MET A 496 -26.94 27.71 17.50
CA MET A 496 -27.59 27.14 18.69
C MET A 496 -27.00 27.67 19.99
N ILE A 497 -25.68 27.82 20.05
CA ILE A 497 -25.00 28.33 21.24
C ILE A 497 -25.34 29.81 21.43
N GLY A 498 -25.41 30.61 20.36
CA GLY A 498 -25.62 32.06 20.46
C GLY A 498 -24.30 32.82 20.60
N PHE A 499 -23.29 32.43 19.81
CA PHE A 499 -22.05 33.19 19.66
C PHE A 499 -22.27 34.54 18.98
N LYS A 500 -21.25 35.41 19.01
CA LYS A 500 -21.29 36.78 18.51
C LYS A 500 -21.94 36.89 17.12
N ALA A 501 -23.12 37.49 17.00
CA ALA A 501 -23.93 37.54 15.77
C ALA A 501 -23.38 38.49 14.68
N THR A 502 -22.13 38.30 14.25
CA THR A 502 -21.50 39.06 13.15
C THR A 502 -21.00 38.10 12.07
N VAL A 503 -21.20 38.46 10.81
CA VAL A 503 -20.85 37.60 9.66
C VAL A 503 -19.35 37.28 9.63
N SER A 504 -18.50 38.27 9.94
CA SER A 504 -17.06 38.06 10.01
C SER A 504 -16.65 37.08 11.11
N ALA A 505 -17.25 37.18 12.31
CA ALA A 505 -16.93 36.27 13.41
C ALA A 505 -17.35 34.83 13.11
N PHE A 506 -18.45 34.61 12.39
CA PHE A 506 -18.88 33.28 11.96
C PHE A 506 -17.86 32.62 11.02
N PHE A 507 -17.38 33.33 9.99
CA PHE A 507 -16.41 32.77 9.06
C PHE A 507 -15.03 32.57 9.69
N ILE A 508 -14.59 33.48 10.59
CA ILE A 508 -13.34 33.30 11.35
C ILE A 508 -13.45 32.07 12.28
N PHE A 509 -14.60 31.89 12.93
CA PHE A 509 -14.89 30.70 13.72
C PHE A 509 -14.80 29.43 12.88
N MET A 510 -15.48 29.41 11.72
CA MET A 510 -15.49 28.25 10.82
C MET A 510 -14.08 27.90 10.32
N VAL A 511 -13.31 28.90 9.91
CA VAL A 511 -11.91 28.71 9.47
C VAL A 511 -11.03 28.23 10.63
N SER A 512 -11.18 28.78 11.83
CA SER A 512 -10.44 28.34 13.02
C SER A 512 -10.72 26.87 13.33
N VAL A 513 -11.99 26.47 13.37
CA VAL A 513 -12.41 25.07 13.60
C VAL A 513 -11.83 24.14 12.53
N ALA A 514 -11.88 24.54 11.26
CA ALA A 514 -11.32 23.76 10.16
C ALA A 514 -9.78 23.61 10.25
N LEU A 515 -9.06 24.69 10.59
CA LEU A 515 -7.60 24.66 10.72
C LEU A 515 -7.13 23.78 11.88
N VAL A 516 -7.85 23.78 13.02
CA VAL A 516 -7.58 22.85 14.12
C VAL A 516 -7.73 21.40 13.65
N ALA A 517 -8.81 21.10 12.92
CA ALA A 517 -9.03 19.77 12.37
C ALA A 517 -7.92 19.36 11.38
N TYR A 518 -7.43 20.29 10.55
CA TYR A 518 -6.34 20.03 9.60
C TYR A 518 -5.00 19.78 10.29
N ALA A 519 -4.64 20.60 11.28
CA ALA A 519 -3.41 20.43 12.05
C ALA A 519 -3.41 19.10 12.82
N ALA A 520 -4.53 18.76 13.48
CA ALA A 520 -4.70 17.50 14.19
C ALA A 520 -4.62 16.30 13.23
N THR A 521 -5.25 16.39 12.06
CA THR A 521 -5.21 15.35 11.02
C THR A 521 -3.81 15.15 10.45
N ALA A 522 -3.08 16.23 10.19
CA ALA A 522 -1.70 16.16 9.71
C ALA A 522 -0.80 15.48 10.75
N MET A 523 -0.96 15.79 12.04
CA MET A 523 -0.26 15.12 13.13
C MET A 523 -0.61 13.62 13.18
N THR A 524 -1.90 13.27 13.09
CA THR A 524 -2.36 11.88 13.01
C THR A 524 -1.68 11.13 11.87
N MET A 525 -1.63 11.71 10.67
CA MET A 525 -0.96 11.13 9.51
C MET A 525 0.56 10.97 9.71
N ALA A 526 1.21 11.94 10.37
CA ALA A 526 2.64 11.87 10.67
C ALA A 526 2.98 10.74 11.64
N ILE A 527 2.09 10.46 12.61
CA ILE A 527 2.24 9.35 13.55
C ILE A 527 1.91 8.02 12.87
N SER A 528 0.84 7.94 12.07
CA SER A 528 0.38 6.67 11.48
C SER A 528 1.22 6.17 10.30
N ALA A 529 1.94 7.04 9.59
CA ALA A 529 2.62 6.68 8.34
C ALA A 529 3.69 5.58 8.45
N ASP A 530 4.30 5.36 9.62
CA ASP A 530 5.27 4.28 9.85
C ASP A 530 4.68 3.05 10.57
N GLN A 531 3.44 3.15 11.05
CA GLN A 531 2.78 2.10 11.81
C GLN A 531 2.21 1.03 10.87
N THR A 532 2.17 -0.21 11.36
CA THR A 532 1.52 -1.35 10.70
C THR A 532 0.15 -1.65 11.28
N VAL A 533 -0.12 -1.18 12.51
CA VAL A 533 -1.33 -1.46 13.27
C VAL A 533 -1.95 -0.15 13.73
N VAL A 534 -3.24 0.05 13.42
CA VAL A 534 -4.00 1.27 13.74
C VAL A 534 -4.07 1.50 15.25
N ALA A 535 -4.24 0.44 16.04
CA ALA A 535 -4.34 0.52 17.50
C ALA A 535 -3.13 1.20 18.15
N VAL A 536 -1.91 0.91 17.68
CA VAL A 536 -0.68 1.52 18.20
C VAL A 536 -0.66 3.02 17.89
N ALA A 537 -1.03 3.41 16.67
CA ALA A 537 -1.14 4.82 16.29
C ALA A 537 -2.16 5.57 17.17
N ASN A 538 -3.34 4.97 17.40
CA ASN A 538 -4.42 5.53 18.23
C ASN A 538 -3.99 5.80 19.69
N ILE A 539 -3.19 4.91 20.27
CA ILE A 539 -2.64 5.10 21.63
C ILE A 539 -1.73 6.33 21.67
N PHE A 540 -0.75 6.42 20.76
CA PHE A 540 0.17 7.56 20.70
C PHE A 540 -0.55 8.89 20.44
N MET A 541 -1.53 8.90 19.54
CA MET A 541 -2.32 10.10 19.26
C MET A 541 -3.17 10.54 20.44
N THR A 542 -3.87 9.61 21.09
CA THR A 542 -4.71 9.91 22.26
C THR A 542 -3.88 10.50 23.40
N ILE A 543 -2.75 9.87 23.73
CA ILE A 543 -1.83 10.38 24.75
C ILE A 543 -1.32 11.78 24.37
N SER A 544 -0.96 11.97 23.10
CA SER A 544 -0.46 13.27 22.63
C SER A 544 -1.52 14.37 22.72
N PHE A 545 -2.77 14.10 22.33
CA PHE A 545 -3.85 15.08 22.44
C PHE A 545 -4.22 15.37 23.89
N VAL A 546 -4.27 14.36 24.76
CA VAL A 546 -4.47 14.56 26.21
C VAL A 546 -3.37 15.44 26.79
N PHE A 547 -2.11 15.18 26.43
CA PHE A 547 -0.99 16.03 26.85
C PHE A 547 -1.15 17.47 26.35
N MET A 548 -1.49 17.67 25.06
CA MET A 548 -1.69 19.00 24.50
C MET A 548 -2.87 19.76 25.14
N MET A 549 -3.93 19.06 25.55
CA MET A 549 -5.09 19.65 26.23
C MET A 549 -4.73 20.28 27.58
N ILE A 550 -3.77 19.72 28.31
CA ILE A 550 -3.31 20.29 29.60
C ILE A 550 -2.77 21.72 29.37
N PHE A 551 -2.08 21.94 28.26
CA PHE A 551 -1.51 23.24 27.87
C PHE A 551 -2.42 24.09 26.97
N SER A 552 -3.72 23.78 26.90
CA SER A 552 -4.69 24.54 26.09
C SER A 552 -4.99 25.93 26.64
N GLY A 553 -4.76 26.17 27.93
CA GLY A 553 -5.06 27.42 28.63
C GLY A 553 -6.37 27.45 29.40
N LEU A 554 -7.16 26.38 29.37
CA LEU A 554 -8.39 26.27 30.17
C LEU A 554 -8.14 25.64 31.55
N LEU A 555 -7.51 24.46 31.58
CA LEU A 555 -7.35 23.65 32.79
C LEU A 555 -6.25 24.19 33.71
N VAL A 556 -5.23 24.79 33.10
CA VAL A 556 -4.08 25.38 33.80
C VAL A 556 -3.88 26.78 33.24
N ASN A 557 -3.77 27.76 34.13
CA ASN A 557 -3.49 29.13 33.74
C ASN A 557 -2.05 29.23 33.24
N LEU A 558 -1.86 29.46 31.94
CA LEU A 558 -0.56 29.36 31.26
C LEU A 558 0.54 30.28 31.83
N PRO A 559 0.26 31.53 32.24
CA PRO A 559 1.25 32.40 32.88
C PRO A 559 1.75 31.89 34.25
N SER A 560 1.03 30.97 34.88
CA SER A 560 1.41 30.39 36.18
C SER A 560 2.29 29.14 36.07
N ILE A 561 2.54 28.64 34.85
CA ILE A 561 3.36 27.45 34.60
C ILE A 561 4.85 27.81 34.73
N MET A 562 5.64 26.91 35.33
CA MET A 562 7.10 27.06 35.41
C MET A 562 7.74 27.24 34.03
N ASP A 563 8.72 28.13 33.91
CA ASP A 563 9.36 28.52 32.64
C ASP A 563 9.89 27.32 31.82
N TRP A 564 10.42 26.29 32.48
CA TRP A 564 10.94 25.10 31.81
C TRP A 564 9.86 24.20 31.18
N LEU A 565 8.61 24.30 31.63
CA LEU A 565 7.45 23.62 31.05
C LEU A 565 6.68 24.51 30.07
N ALA A 566 6.79 25.82 30.20
CA ALA A 566 6.00 26.78 29.44
C ALA A 566 6.13 26.59 27.92
N TRP A 567 7.30 26.18 27.41
CA TRP A 567 7.49 26.00 25.96
C TRP A 567 6.63 24.88 25.34
N PHE A 568 6.16 23.89 26.11
CA PHE A 568 5.25 22.85 25.61
C PHE A 568 3.93 23.41 25.10
N GLN A 569 3.53 24.59 25.60
CA GLN A 569 2.35 25.28 25.15
C GLN A 569 2.39 25.61 23.65
N TYR A 570 3.57 25.86 23.09
CA TYR A 570 3.74 26.17 21.66
C TYR A 570 3.61 24.95 20.75
N LEU A 571 3.61 23.73 21.33
CA LEU A 571 3.34 22.49 20.60
C LEU A 571 1.86 22.11 20.63
N SER A 572 1.03 22.78 21.43
CA SER A 572 -0.38 22.43 21.63
C SER A 572 -1.26 22.96 20.49
N ILE A 573 -1.79 22.05 19.66
CA ILE A 573 -2.80 22.38 18.64
C ILE A 573 -4.07 22.97 19.27
N PRO A 574 -4.65 22.37 20.35
CA PRO A 574 -5.83 22.93 21.01
C PRO A 574 -5.63 24.34 21.57
N ARG A 575 -4.42 24.70 22.02
CA ARG A 575 -4.12 26.06 22.49
C ARG A 575 -4.38 27.09 21.38
N TYR A 576 -3.72 26.94 20.23
CA TYR A 576 -3.86 27.91 19.13
C TYR A 576 -5.31 28.00 18.63
N GLY A 577 -6.00 26.86 18.54
CA GLY A 577 -7.42 26.81 18.20
C GLY A 577 -8.29 27.56 19.20
N LEU A 578 -8.15 27.25 20.48
CA LEU A 578 -8.93 27.87 21.55
C LEU A 578 -8.66 29.37 21.65
N THR A 579 -7.40 29.79 21.63
CA THR A 579 -7.01 31.21 21.69
C THR A 579 -7.57 31.99 20.51
N ALA A 580 -7.52 31.45 19.28
CA ALA A 580 -8.11 32.10 18.11
C ALA A 580 -9.64 32.28 18.26
N LEU A 581 -10.32 31.24 18.73
CA LEU A 581 -11.76 31.26 18.96
C LEU A 581 -12.14 32.22 20.09
N GLN A 582 -11.37 32.27 21.17
CA GLN A 582 -11.58 33.19 22.29
C GLN A 582 -11.43 34.65 21.86
N ILE A 583 -10.38 35.00 21.11
CA ILE A 583 -10.20 36.36 20.58
C ILE A 583 -11.38 36.74 19.67
N ASN A 584 -11.79 35.83 18.78
CA ASN A 584 -12.89 36.07 17.85
C ASN A 584 -14.24 36.29 18.56
N GLU A 585 -14.47 35.58 19.66
CA GLU A 585 -15.72 35.63 20.42
C GLU A 585 -15.77 36.80 21.42
N PHE A 586 -14.75 36.93 22.27
CA PHE A 586 -14.80 37.84 23.43
C PHE A 586 -14.53 39.31 23.09
N VAL A 587 -13.76 39.62 22.04
CA VAL A 587 -13.47 41.02 21.68
C VAL A 587 -14.76 41.76 21.32
N GLY A 588 -15.03 42.84 22.03
CA GLY A 588 -16.22 43.68 21.89
C GLY A 588 -17.48 43.21 22.63
N LEU A 589 -17.39 42.17 23.49
CA LEU A 589 -18.50 41.74 24.34
C LEU A 589 -18.45 42.40 25.73
N LYS A 590 -19.63 42.70 26.28
CA LYS A 590 -19.83 43.25 27.64
C LYS A 590 -20.73 42.32 28.44
N PHE A 591 -20.36 42.08 29.70
CA PHE A 591 -21.03 41.07 30.55
C PHE A 591 -21.66 41.65 31.82
N CYS A 592 -21.51 42.96 32.07
CA CYS A 592 -21.96 43.62 33.30
C CYS A 592 -23.14 44.60 33.11
N GLU A 593 -23.81 44.63 31.95
CA GLU A 593 -24.84 45.63 31.66
C GLU A 593 -26.11 45.54 32.55
N ASN A 594 -26.33 44.40 33.23
CA ASN A 594 -27.50 44.16 34.08
C ASN A 594 -27.22 44.17 35.60
N LEU A 595 -26.03 44.60 36.05
CA LEU A 595 -25.81 44.76 37.49
C LEU A 595 -26.60 45.96 38.02
N PRO A 596 -27.49 45.79 39.01
CA PRO A 596 -28.13 46.92 39.65
C PRO A 596 -27.04 47.75 40.32
N VAL A 597 -26.77 48.93 39.75
CA VAL A 597 -26.01 49.97 40.42
C VAL A 597 -26.72 50.24 41.74
N ARG A 598 -26.20 49.74 42.86
CA ARG A 598 -26.65 50.21 44.17
C ARG A 598 -26.03 51.58 44.36
N PRO A 599 -26.80 52.68 44.36
CA PRO A 599 -26.23 53.96 44.72
C PRO A 599 -26.02 53.95 46.23
N THR A 600 -24.81 53.66 46.68
CA THR A 600 -24.41 54.08 48.03
C THR A 600 -24.25 55.59 47.98
N MET A 601 -25.33 56.30 48.32
CA MET A 601 -25.36 57.75 48.51
C MET A 601 -24.47 58.10 49.71
N LEU A 602 -23.20 58.41 49.43
CA LEU A 602 -22.36 59.25 50.28
C LEU A 602 -22.21 60.59 49.53
N PRO A 603 -22.58 61.74 50.13
CA PRO A 603 -22.52 63.01 49.46
C PRO A 603 -21.06 63.38 49.20
N GLY A 604 -20.65 63.40 47.92
CA GLY A 604 -19.38 63.97 47.47
C GLY A 604 -18.36 63.03 46.82
N ILE A 605 -18.64 61.74 46.65
CA ILE A 605 -17.72 60.81 45.97
C ILE A 605 -18.48 59.97 44.94
N ASN A 606 -18.42 60.38 43.67
CA ASN A 606 -18.76 59.50 42.53
C ASN A 606 -17.60 58.51 42.31
N CYS A 607 -17.50 57.48 43.15
CA CYS A 607 -16.66 56.32 42.87
C CYS A 607 -17.55 55.16 42.42
N THR A 608 -17.45 54.79 41.14
CA THR A 608 -17.81 53.46 40.65
C THR A 608 -16.81 52.48 41.24
N ILE A 609 -17.12 51.89 42.40
CA ILE A 609 -16.33 50.78 42.93
C ILE A 609 -16.74 49.54 42.13
N GLU A 610 -16.00 49.25 41.07
CA GLU A 610 -15.98 47.90 40.49
C GLU A 610 -15.51 46.95 41.59
N ALA A 611 -16.32 45.94 41.91
CA ALA A 611 -15.95 44.95 42.91
C ALA A 611 -14.62 44.26 42.49
N PRO A 612 -13.63 44.13 43.39
CA PRO A 612 -12.36 43.52 43.04
C PRO A 612 -12.58 42.08 42.56
N GLY A 613 -12.26 41.81 41.29
CA GLY A 613 -12.40 40.49 40.64
C GLY A 613 -13.58 40.33 39.67
N LEU A 614 -14.39 41.37 39.43
CA LEU A 614 -15.47 41.31 38.43
C LEU A 614 -14.93 41.64 37.01
N MET A 615 -15.00 40.68 36.08
CA MET A 615 -14.61 40.90 34.69
C MET A 615 -15.82 41.35 33.88
N CYS A 616 -15.83 42.61 33.45
CA CYS A 616 -16.99 43.23 32.81
C CYS A 616 -16.91 43.33 31.29
N THR A 617 -15.70 43.26 30.74
CA THR A 617 -15.47 43.22 29.30
C THR A 617 -14.75 41.93 28.88
N GLY A 618 -14.94 41.52 27.63
CA GLY A 618 -14.23 40.38 27.08
C GLY A 618 -12.71 40.63 26.97
N GLU A 619 -12.28 41.87 26.77
CA GLU A 619 -10.86 42.24 26.75
C GLU A 619 -10.18 42.01 28.11
N GLN A 620 -10.83 42.42 29.21
CA GLN A 620 -10.34 42.15 30.57
C GLN A 620 -10.19 40.64 30.83
N PHE A 621 -11.13 39.85 30.32
CA PHE A 621 -11.06 38.39 30.40
C PHE A 621 -9.85 37.83 29.63
N LEU A 622 -9.60 38.30 28.40
CA LEU A 622 -8.47 37.87 27.58
C LEU A 622 -7.12 38.29 28.21
N ASP A 623 -7.03 39.49 28.78
CA ASP A 623 -5.83 39.96 29.48
C ASP A 623 -5.50 39.09 30.70
N ASN A 624 -6.51 38.69 31.48
CA ASN A 624 -6.34 37.80 32.63
C ASN A 624 -5.84 36.39 32.22
N GLN A 625 -6.18 35.94 31.01
CA GLN A 625 -5.68 34.69 30.42
C GLN A 625 -4.30 34.84 29.78
N GLY A 626 -3.72 36.06 29.76
CA GLY A 626 -2.47 36.35 29.07
C GLY A 626 -2.58 36.29 27.55
N ILE A 627 -3.77 36.53 26.99
CA ILE A 627 -4.04 36.43 25.55
C ILE A 627 -3.98 37.82 24.91
N THR A 628 -3.02 38.01 24.01
CA THR A 628 -2.96 39.23 23.19
C THR A 628 -4.06 39.22 22.14
N TYR A 629 -5.01 40.16 22.23
CA TYR A 629 -6.20 40.24 21.37
C TYR A 629 -6.07 41.23 20.19
N THR A 630 -4.85 41.62 19.83
CA THR A 630 -4.60 42.45 18.64
C THR A 630 -4.98 41.70 17.36
N THR A 631 -5.10 42.42 16.23
CA THR A 631 -5.34 41.78 14.92
C THR A 631 -4.28 40.73 14.59
N TRP A 632 -3.01 41.00 14.89
CA TRP A 632 -1.95 40.00 14.79
C TRP A 632 -2.11 38.86 15.79
N GLY A 633 -2.54 39.17 17.02
CA GLY A 633 -2.87 38.20 18.07
C GLY A 633 -3.87 37.12 17.64
N LEU A 634 -4.84 37.46 16.78
CA LEU A 634 -5.77 36.51 16.17
C LEU A 634 -5.10 35.67 15.06
N TRP A 635 -4.43 36.32 14.11
CA TRP A 635 -3.88 35.66 12.91
C TRP A 635 -2.61 34.84 13.19
N GLN A 636 -1.83 35.18 14.22
CA GLN A 636 -0.65 34.38 14.60
C GLN A 636 -1.03 32.93 14.92
N ASN A 637 -2.20 32.70 15.53
CA ASN A 637 -2.68 31.36 15.87
C ASN A 637 -3.02 30.56 14.59
N HIS A 638 -3.65 31.22 13.61
CA HIS A 638 -3.96 30.62 12.32
C HIS A 638 -2.69 30.26 11.56
N VAL A 639 -1.71 31.18 11.52
CA VAL A 639 -0.40 30.95 10.90
C VAL A 639 0.33 29.79 11.59
N ALA A 640 0.32 29.72 12.92
CA ALA A 640 0.91 28.62 13.67
C ALA A 640 0.28 27.27 13.31
N LEU A 641 -1.06 27.18 13.25
CA LEU A 641 -1.77 25.97 12.84
C LEU A 641 -1.42 25.54 11.40
N ILE A 642 -1.29 26.49 10.47
CA ILE A 642 -0.86 26.23 9.09
C ILE A 642 0.57 25.70 9.05
N ILE A 643 1.50 26.32 9.79
CA ILE A 643 2.90 25.88 9.88
C ILE A 643 2.97 24.45 10.44
N MET A 644 2.26 24.17 11.54
CA MET A 644 2.19 22.83 12.12
C MET A 644 1.64 21.81 11.11
N THR A 645 0.58 22.17 10.39
CA THR A 645 0.01 21.33 9.33
C THR A 645 1.07 20.99 8.27
N VAL A 646 1.78 21.99 7.76
CA VAL A 646 2.82 21.79 6.72
C VAL A 646 3.97 20.91 7.26
N ILE A 647 4.44 21.16 8.48
CA ILE A 647 5.52 20.37 9.10
C ILE A 647 5.11 18.91 9.25
N PHE A 648 3.92 18.64 9.80
CA PHE A 648 3.46 17.27 10.00
C PHE A 648 3.20 16.55 8.67
N LEU A 649 2.64 17.23 7.67
CA LEU A 649 2.48 16.65 6.33
C LEU A 649 3.84 16.35 5.67
N LEU A 650 4.84 17.21 5.86
CA LEU A 650 6.20 16.94 5.38
C LEU A 650 6.78 15.68 6.05
N ILE A 651 6.62 15.54 7.37
CA ILE A 651 7.05 14.35 8.11
C ILE A 651 6.34 13.10 7.58
N ALA A 652 5.01 13.15 7.42
CA ALA A 652 4.22 12.05 6.89
C ALA A 652 4.69 11.64 5.47
N TYR A 653 4.95 12.63 4.60
CA TYR A 653 5.49 12.39 3.25
C TYR A 653 6.87 11.74 3.28
N LEU A 654 7.79 12.22 4.12
CA LEU A 654 9.13 11.66 4.24
C LEU A 654 9.08 10.22 4.77
N LYS A 655 8.27 9.95 5.79
CA LYS A 655 8.04 8.59 6.29
C LYS A 655 7.53 7.65 5.19
N LEU A 656 6.53 8.07 4.42
CA LEU A 656 5.99 7.28 3.31
C LEU A 656 7.01 7.09 2.18
N ARG A 657 7.85 8.11 1.90
CA ARG A 657 8.87 8.06 0.86
C ARG A 657 9.99 7.07 1.20
N PHE A 658 10.43 7.06 2.45
CA PHE A 658 11.54 6.25 2.97
C PHE A 658 11.11 4.95 3.63
N ILE A 659 9.82 4.63 3.62
CA ILE A 659 9.32 3.33 4.09
C ILE A 659 10.08 2.20 3.36
N LYS A 660 10.44 1.15 4.09
CA LYS A 660 10.97 -0.06 3.46
C LYS A 660 9.87 -0.66 2.60
N LYS A 661 10.06 -0.58 1.28
CA LYS A 661 9.13 -1.07 0.26
C LYS A 661 9.43 -2.51 -0.15
N PHE A 662 10.65 -2.96 0.13
CA PHE A 662 11.07 -4.34 -0.04
C PHE A 662 11.04 -4.99 1.33
N THR A 663 10.35 -6.11 1.42
CA THR A 663 10.33 -7.03 2.57
C THR A 663 10.90 -8.36 2.15
#